data_AF-A0A937BC91-F1
#
_entry.id   AF-A0A937BC91-F1
#
_cell.length_a   1.000
_cell.length_b   1.000
_cell.length_c   1.000
_cell.angle_alpha   90.00
_cell.angle_beta   90.00
_cell.angle_gamma   90.00
#
_symmetry.space_group_name_H-M   'P 1'
#
loop_
_entity.id
_entity.type
_entity.pdbx_description
1 polymer ?
#
loop_
_entity_poly.entity_id
_entity_poly.type
_entity_poly.pdbx_seq_one_letter_code
_entity_poly.pdbx_strand_id
1 'polypeptide(L)'
;MKNILLFISFVVFALSLSAQNVGIGTTTPIGKLHIKGSADTSQLIIDAHPTQSNTSPLFKLRNSLGNDLLWIHSDDTSNTFVGLRAGRFNDASNSGWYNTFIGGDAGYSNTSGQFNTASGNHALFSNVSGSNNTANGAAALFSNTSGANNTAFGYFSLGSNTTGDNNTTSGFGSLFSNTTGANNIAFGYESLYSNTSGANNTVYGTSAMWGNTTGFSNVAIGIRALNLNTIRNNLVAIGDSALYSNGQGASEIFHATNNTAVGSKALYANTVGHANTAIGFNSLKANTTGGNNTAVGLTTMLSNTTGSANVAMGANALRSNTIGSFNTVVGFGALSFNTTGASSTAIGYNSMLFNTTGSNNTAHGYESLRSNTTGKSNTAMGYRALYSNTTGVNNISIGKESLYKTITKSYLVAIGDSALYSNGLTAPNPWEATANIAIGYQSMALNTVGWDNISIGVKSARFNTTGARNVVVGNAALYSNTTGSGSVAIGINALYTNTNRKNLVAVGDSALYNNGLNVIYSYHASKNTAIGSKTLFGNTSGFENTAIGFNALTNNTTGSSNTANGNLALFYNTIGNTNTATGSFALYANTIGNDNSATGVQALYSNTTGSYNTATGSDALISNSTGNYNSATGSNALLANMTGSNNSAFGYNALYWNTTGENNTATGLSALHANTSGSFNTAAGYEALIANTTGINNTALGVRSLNSNTSGVSNCALGRDALYENTTGGLNSAVGQYALFSNTTGNYNTAVGNYALEASSIGSFNTQLATPADTLIVIHPPTSRRLVIMQVKWEIIATQLSLAIQVLHGLEGKWVGVHTAISG
;
A
#
# COMPACT_ATOMS: atom_id res chain seq x y z
N MET A 1 76.33 -108.11 -28.42
CA MET A 1 75.50 -109.15 -29.08
C MET A 1 74.94 -108.50 -30.34
N LYS A 2 75.59 -108.79 -31.48
CA LYS A 2 75.18 -109.79 -32.47
C LYS A 2 74.06 -109.20 -33.35
N ASN A 3 74.40 -108.81 -34.59
CA ASN A 3 74.38 -109.68 -35.78
C ASN A 3 72.92 -109.78 -36.28
N ILE A 4 72.54 -109.75 -37.55
CA ILE A 4 73.15 -110.17 -38.81
C ILE A 4 72.07 -109.83 -39.86
N LEU A 5 72.40 -109.31 -41.06
CA LEU A 5 72.34 -110.05 -42.35
C LEU A 5 70.88 -110.44 -42.73
N LEU A 6 70.34 -110.28 -43.95
CA LEU A 6 70.91 -110.48 -45.29
C LEU A 6 69.72 -110.31 -46.29
N PHE A 7 69.94 -109.60 -47.42
CA PHE A 7 69.55 -109.96 -48.82
C PHE A 7 68.04 -110.05 -49.21
N ILE A 8 67.53 -109.60 -50.37
CA ILE A 8 68.01 -109.67 -51.77
C ILE A 8 67.22 -108.72 -52.71
N SER A 9 67.97 -108.10 -53.64
CA SER A 9 67.74 -107.75 -55.07
C SER A 9 66.52 -106.99 -55.65
N PHE A 10 66.93 -105.91 -56.34
CA PHE A 10 66.53 -105.44 -57.68
C PHE A 10 65.11 -104.88 -57.92
N VAL A 11 65.02 -103.56 -58.11
CA VAL A 11 64.78 -102.90 -59.41
C VAL A 11 65.05 -101.40 -59.24
N VAL A 12 65.92 -100.85 -60.08
CA VAL A 12 66.22 -99.42 -60.18
C VAL A 12 65.06 -98.73 -60.89
N PHE A 13 64.26 -97.98 -60.13
CA PHE A 13 63.54 -96.81 -60.62
C PHE A 13 64.08 -95.61 -59.86
N ALA A 14 65.03 -94.91 -60.47
CA ALA A 14 65.38 -93.57 -60.05
C ALA A 14 64.27 -92.63 -60.53
N LEU A 15 63.40 -92.18 -59.63
CA LEU A 15 62.69 -90.92 -59.76
C LEU A 15 62.40 -90.38 -58.35
N SER A 16 63.28 -89.44 -57.99
CA SER A 16 63.19 -88.42 -56.94
C SER A 16 62.73 -88.88 -55.56
N LEU A 17 63.70 -89.02 -54.64
CA LEU A 17 63.49 -88.37 -53.34
C LEU A 17 63.09 -86.94 -53.65
N SER A 18 61.85 -86.55 -53.34
CA SER A 18 61.52 -85.14 -53.23
C SER A 18 62.29 -84.61 -52.02
N ALA A 19 63.57 -84.30 -52.21
CA ALA A 19 64.22 -83.30 -51.40
C ALA A 19 63.38 -82.04 -51.62
N GLN A 20 62.46 -81.78 -50.68
CA GLN A 20 61.77 -80.51 -50.62
C GLN A 20 62.84 -79.48 -50.25
N ASN A 21 63.60 -79.04 -51.25
CA ASN A 21 64.54 -77.96 -51.12
C ASN A 21 63.73 -76.74 -50.72
N VAL A 22 63.86 -76.39 -49.45
CA VAL A 22 63.50 -75.04 -49.01
C VAL A 22 64.34 -74.09 -49.85
N GLY A 23 63.68 -73.17 -50.55
CA GLY A 23 64.30 -72.23 -51.48
C GLY A 23 65.22 -71.22 -50.82
N ILE A 24 66.36 -71.66 -50.30
CA ILE A 24 67.45 -70.79 -49.87
C ILE A 24 68.40 -70.70 -51.09
N GLY A 25 68.30 -69.60 -51.84
CA GLY A 25 69.20 -69.31 -52.97
C GLY A 25 68.78 -69.80 -54.38
N THR A 26 67.52 -70.18 -54.60
CA THR A 26 66.98 -70.57 -55.92
C THR A 26 65.84 -69.64 -56.35
N THR A 27 65.74 -69.32 -57.65
CA THR A 27 64.69 -68.45 -58.22
C THR A 27 63.37 -69.18 -58.47
N THR A 28 63.31 -70.51 -58.28
CA THR A 28 62.13 -71.36 -58.54
C THR A 28 61.89 -72.42 -57.45
N PRO A 29 61.63 -72.04 -56.19
CA PRO A 29 61.36 -73.01 -55.13
C PRO A 29 59.94 -73.60 -55.20
N ILE A 30 59.84 -74.92 -55.03
CA ILE A 30 58.58 -75.69 -55.02
C ILE A 30 58.13 -76.11 -53.61
N GLY A 31 58.93 -75.87 -52.57
CA GLY A 31 58.63 -76.20 -51.16
C GLY A 31 58.56 -74.97 -50.24
N LYS A 32 57.71 -75.02 -49.21
CA LYS A 32 57.61 -73.98 -48.16
C LYS A 32 58.70 -74.20 -47.09
N LEU A 33 59.42 -73.15 -46.67
CA LEU A 33 60.26 -73.20 -45.46
C LEU A 33 59.37 -73.42 -44.24
N HIS A 34 59.47 -74.58 -43.60
CA HIS A 34 58.75 -74.90 -42.37
C HIS A 34 59.76 -75.03 -41.23
N ILE A 35 59.81 -74.03 -40.35
CA ILE A 35 60.65 -74.07 -39.14
C ILE A 35 59.75 -74.54 -37.98
N LYS A 36 60.00 -75.73 -37.43
CA LYS A 36 59.30 -76.27 -36.26
C LYS A 36 60.23 -76.20 -35.03
N GLY A 37 59.70 -75.80 -33.88
CA GLY A 37 60.46 -75.81 -32.61
C GLY A 37 60.73 -77.24 -32.11
N SER A 38 61.92 -77.47 -31.56
CA SER A 38 62.28 -78.68 -30.78
C SER A 38 61.90 -78.49 -29.30
N ALA A 39 61.83 -79.57 -28.52
CA ALA A 39 61.51 -79.54 -27.09
C ALA A 39 62.61 -78.90 -26.20
N ASP A 40 63.74 -78.51 -26.79
CA ASP A 40 64.85 -77.82 -26.11
C ASP A 40 64.76 -76.30 -26.29
N THR A 41 65.25 -75.55 -25.32
CA THR A 41 65.12 -74.09 -25.08
C THR A 41 65.72 -73.14 -26.15
N SER A 42 65.91 -73.58 -27.40
CA SER A 42 66.51 -72.78 -28.47
C SER A 42 65.48 -71.93 -29.22
N GLN A 43 65.69 -70.61 -29.29
CA GLN A 43 64.86 -69.66 -30.05
C GLN A 43 65.41 -69.47 -31.48
N LEU A 44 64.55 -69.09 -32.43
CA LEU A 44 65.00 -68.59 -33.75
C LEU A 44 65.62 -67.20 -33.56
N ILE A 45 66.94 -67.11 -33.72
CA ILE A 45 67.71 -65.85 -33.66
C ILE A 45 68.09 -65.46 -35.10
N ILE A 46 67.83 -64.20 -35.47
CA ILE A 46 68.29 -63.61 -36.73
C ILE A 46 69.23 -62.48 -36.36
N ASP A 47 70.53 -62.70 -36.50
CA ASP A 47 71.55 -61.71 -36.18
C ASP A 47 71.56 -60.58 -37.22
N ALA A 48 71.59 -59.35 -36.72
CA ALA A 48 71.72 -58.16 -37.54
C ALA A 48 73.18 -57.94 -37.99
N HIS A 49 73.39 -57.47 -39.21
CA HIS A 49 74.69 -57.02 -39.71
C HIS A 49 75.05 -55.63 -39.14
N PRO A 50 76.32 -55.32 -38.81
CA PRO A 50 76.70 -54.02 -38.22
C PRO A 50 76.35 -52.76 -39.04
N THR A 51 76.01 -52.92 -40.32
CA THR A 51 75.63 -51.83 -41.23
C THR A 51 74.13 -51.78 -41.52
N GLN A 52 73.31 -52.53 -40.77
CA GLN A 52 71.86 -52.47 -40.90
C GLN A 52 71.37 -51.08 -40.49
N SER A 53 70.43 -50.56 -41.26
CA SER A 53 69.93 -49.20 -41.09
C SER A 53 68.47 -49.13 -41.51
N ASN A 54 67.82 -47.99 -41.26
CA ASN A 54 66.43 -47.76 -41.65
C ASN A 54 66.18 -47.79 -43.18
N THR A 55 67.24 -47.85 -43.99
CA THR A 55 67.15 -48.08 -45.45
C THR A 55 67.43 -49.54 -45.86
N SER A 56 67.88 -50.38 -44.91
CA SER A 56 68.26 -51.78 -45.08
C SER A 56 67.71 -52.64 -43.92
N PRO A 57 66.40 -52.98 -43.90
CA PRO A 57 65.75 -53.69 -42.79
C PRO A 57 66.24 -55.13 -42.58
N LEU A 58 66.01 -55.66 -41.37
CA LEU A 58 66.38 -57.02 -40.96
C LEU A 58 65.65 -58.10 -41.75
N PHE A 59 64.36 -57.88 -42.04
CA PHE A 59 63.52 -58.82 -42.77
C PHE A 59 62.69 -58.09 -43.84
N LYS A 60 62.74 -58.60 -45.09
CA LYS A 60 61.96 -58.11 -46.24
C LYS A 60 61.08 -59.20 -46.83
N LEU A 61 59.81 -58.89 -47.05
CA LEU A 61 58.97 -59.66 -47.98
C LEU A 61 58.91 -58.93 -49.31
N ARG A 62 59.06 -59.67 -50.42
CA ARG A 62 58.96 -59.14 -51.79
C ARG A 62 57.91 -59.90 -52.59
N ASN A 63 57.31 -59.23 -53.57
CA ASN A 63 56.51 -59.93 -54.59
C ASN A 63 57.41 -60.58 -55.66
N SER A 64 56.81 -61.34 -56.57
CA SER A 64 57.51 -61.99 -57.69
C SER A 64 58.16 -61.03 -58.69
N LEU A 65 57.83 -59.75 -58.63
CA LEU A 65 58.40 -58.68 -59.46
C LEU A 65 59.58 -57.97 -58.78
N GLY A 66 59.93 -58.37 -57.56
CA GLY A 66 61.02 -57.77 -56.78
C GLY A 66 60.63 -56.54 -55.95
N ASN A 67 59.35 -56.15 -55.93
CA ASN A 67 58.88 -55.02 -55.12
C ASN A 67 58.80 -55.42 -53.64
N ASP A 68 59.31 -54.57 -52.76
CA ASP A 68 59.21 -54.73 -51.31
C ASP A 68 57.73 -54.55 -50.85
N LEU A 69 57.24 -55.49 -50.04
CA LEU A 69 55.87 -55.55 -49.51
C LEU A 69 55.80 -55.26 -48.01
N LEU A 70 56.78 -55.76 -47.24
CA LEU A 70 56.85 -55.58 -45.78
C LEU A 70 58.31 -55.47 -45.37
N TRP A 71 58.61 -54.53 -44.49
CA TRP A 71 59.88 -54.43 -43.76
C TRP A 71 59.62 -54.69 -42.29
N ILE A 72 60.46 -55.49 -41.65
CA ILE A 72 60.55 -55.61 -40.18
C ILE A 72 61.99 -55.32 -39.79
N HIS A 73 62.19 -54.35 -38.90
CA HIS A 73 63.50 -53.96 -38.41
C HIS A 73 63.40 -53.38 -36.99
N SER A 74 64.48 -53.53 -36.24
CA SER A 74 64.75 -52.90 -34.96
C SER A 74 66.21 -52.49 -34.95
N ASP A 75 66.54 -51.38 -34.31
CA ASP A 75 67.92 -50.88 -34.17
C ASP A 75 68.40 -50.96 -32.71
N ASP A 76 69.69 -50.69 -32.50
CA ASP A 76 70.34 -50.74 -31.17
C ASP A 76 69.82 -49.66 -30.20
N THR A 77 68.92 -48.79 -30.64
CA THR A 77 68.31 -47.72 -29.84
C THR A 77 66.86 -48.03 -29.45
N SER A 78 66.49 -49.31 -29.49
CA SER A 78 65.18 -49.85 -29.07
C SER A 78 64.00 -49.34 -29.91
N ASN A 79 64.21 -49.00 -31.18
CA ASN A 79 63.12 -48.73 -32.11
C ASN A 79 62.51 -50.03 -32.66
N THR A 80 61.21 -50.04 -33.00
CA THR A 80 60.51 -51.16 -33.63
C THR A 80 59.76 -50.68 -34.87
N PHE A 81 60.15 -51.13 -36.06
CA PHE A 81 59.54 -50.73 -37.33
C PHE A 81 58.98 -51.92 -38.11
N VAL A 82 57.70 -51.87 -38.45
CA VAL A 82 56.96 -52.93 -39.14
C VAL A 82 56.06 -52.34 -40.22
N GLY A 83 56.49 -52.35 -41.49
CA GLY A 83 55.74 -51.76 -42.60
C GLY A 83 56.64 -51.22 -43.69
N LEU A 84 56.13 -51.11 -44.92
CA LEU A 84 56.90 -50.54 -46.03
C LEU A 84 57.32 -49.09 -45.69
N ARG A 85 58.63 -48.81 -45.65
CA ARG A 85 59.21 -47.49 -45.31
C ARG A 85 58.83 -46.93 -43.94
N ALA A 86 58.35 -47.76 -43.00
CA ALA A 86 58.14 -47.35 -41.62
C ALA A 86 59.49 -46.87 -41.01
N GLY A 87 59.51 -45.70 -40.37
CA GLY A 87 60.71 -45.13 -39.75
C GLY A 87 61.85 -44.79 -40.71
N ARG A 88 61.60 -44.62 -42.02
CA ARG A 88 62.64 -44.49 -43.06
C ARG A 88 63.73 -43.45 -42.74
N PHE A 89 63.34 -42.26 -42.26
CA PHE A 89 64.28 -41.17 -41.95
C PHE A 89 64.65 -41.08 -40.46
N ASN A 90 64.20 -42.03 -39.64
CA ASN A 90 64.50 -42.06 -38.21
C ASN A 90 66.01 -42.06 -37.99
N ASP A 91 66.54 -41.01 -37.36
CA ASP A 91 67.97 -40.86 -37.13
C ASP A 91 68.31 -41.21 -35.67
N ALA A 92 68.67 -42.48 -35.48
CA ALA A 92 69.15 -42.98 -34.21
C ALA A 92 70.49 -42.35 -33.76
N SER A 93 71.19 -41.59 -34.60
CA SER A 93 72.36 -40.81 -34.17
C SER A 93 72.02 -39.41 -33.65
N ASN A 94 70.77 -38.97 -33.86
CA ASN A 94 70.26 -37.65 -33.50
C ASN A 94 69.02 -37.74 -32.60
N SER A 95 69.10 -38.56 -31.54
CA SER A 95 68.03 -38.73 -30.53
C SER A 95 66.72 -39.35 -31.01
N GLY A 96 66.65 -39.98 -32.19
CA GLY A 96 65.47 -40.70 -32.69
C GLY A 96 65.25 -42.09 -32.05
N TRP A 97 65.20 -42.19 -30.72
CA TRP A 97 65.19 -43.45 -29.98
C TRP A 97 63.79 -43.86 -29.46
N TYR A 98 63.61 -45.14 -29.12
CA TYR A 98 62.41 -45.69 -28.46
C TYR A 98 61.07 -45.48 -29.19
N ASN A 99 61.08 -45.49 -30.52
CA ASN A 99 59.90 -45.33 -31.37
C ASN A 99 59.33 -46.68 -31.82
N THR A 100 58.01 -46.81 -31.87
CA THR A 100 57.29 -47.98 -32.42
C THR A 100 56.44 -47.56 -33.61
N PHE A 101 56.84 -47.92 -34.84
CA PHE A 101 56.11 -47.57 -36.07
C PHE A 101 55.63 -48.82 -36.82
N ILE A 102 54.31 -48.98 -36.93
CA ILE A 102 53.66 -50.15 -37.51
C ILE A 102 52.68 -49.68 -38.60
N GLY A 103 52.90 -50.05 -39.85
CA GLY A 103 52.13 -49.61 -41.02
C GLY A 103 53.01 -48.97 -42.10
N GLY A 104 52.55 -48.99 -43.35
CA GLY A 104 53.29 -48.35 -44.45
C GLY A 104 53.46 -46.86 -44.20
N ASP A 105 54.69 -46.34 -44.30
CA ASP A 105 55.06 -44.95 -44.08
C ASP A 105 54.76 -44.40 -42.67
N ALA A 106 54.54 -45.27 -41.68
CA ALA A 106 54.40 -44.83 -40.29
C ALA A 106 55.71 -44.18 -39.79
N GLY A 107 55.63 -42.98 -39.23
CA GLY A 107 56.80 -42.22 -38.76
C GLY A 107 57.84 -41.88 -39.84
N TYR A 108 57.44 -41.82 -41.11
CA TYR A 108 58.33 -41.73 -42.28
C TYR A 108 59.41 -40.64 -42.16
N SER A 109 59.03 -39.42 -41.78
CA SER A 109 59.91 -38.25 -41.73
C SER A 109 60.62 -38.03 -40.39
N ASN A 110 60.38 -38.90 -39.38
CA ASN A 110 60.95 -38.72 -38.04
C ASN A 110 62.45 -38.59 -38.15
N THR A 111 63.06 -37.51 -37.65
CA THR A 111 64.53 -37.38 -37.63
C THR A 111 65.06 -37.54 -36.21
N SER A 112 64.56 -36.72 -35.27
CA SER A 112 65.05 -36.63 -33.89
C SER A 112 63.97 -36.83 -32.82
N GLY A 113 62.74 -37.14 -33.23
CA GLY A 113 61.65 -37.42 -32.29
C GLY A 113 61.81 -38.76 -31.58
N GLN A 114 61.56 -38.79 -30.27
CA GLN A 114 61.69 -39.99 -29.43
C GLN A 114 60.38 -40.39 -28.75
N PHE A 115 60.31 -41.65 -28.30
CA PHE A 115 59.18 -42.22 -27.57
C PHE A 115 57.83 -42.13 -28.30
N ASN A 116 57.84 -42.15 -29.62
CA ASN A 116 56.62 -42.08 -30.41
C ASN A 116 56.08 -43.47 -30.74
N THR A 117 54.76 -43.64 -30.67
CA THR A 117 54.05 -44.85 -31.12
C THR A 117 53.15 -44.48 -32.30
N ALA A 118 53.38 -45.06 -33.48
CA ALA A 118 52.55 -44.86 -34.66
C ALA A 118 52.07 -46.22 -35.20
N SER A 119 50.76 -46.42 -35.32
CA SER A 119 50.14 -47.65 -35.80
C SER A 119 49.06 -47.33 -36.83
N GLY A 120 49.34 -47.57 -38.11
CA GLY A 120 48.48 -47.26 -39.24
C GLY A 120 49.26 -46.76 -40.45
N ASN A 121 48.69 -46.89 -41.64
CA ASN A 121 49.32 -46.34 -42.85
C ASN A 121 49.41 -44.81 -42.75
N HIS A 122 50.60 -44.24 -42.97
CA HIS A 122 50.91 -42.81 -42.81
C HIS A 122 50.64 -42.23 -41.40
N ALA A 123 50.53 -43.06 -40.35
CA ALA A 123 50.46 -42.54 -38.99
C ALA A 123 51.75 -41.79 -38.64
N LEU A 124 51.66 -40.57 -38.09
CA LEU A 124 52.80 -39.72 -37.71
C LEU A 124 53.79 -39.43 -38.86
N PHE A 125 53.30 -39.33 -40.10
CA PHE A 125 54.13 -39.28 -41.32
C PHE A 125 55.17 -38.15 -41.38
N SER A 126 54.80 -36.93 -41.00
CA SER A 126 55.64 -35.72 -41.17
C SER A 126 56.45 -35.33 -39.93
N ASN A 127 56.43 -36.14 -38.86
CA ASN A 127 57.12 -35.82 -37.61
C ASN A 127 58.59 -35.56 -37.89
N VAL A 128 59.16 -34.43 -37.43
CA VAL A 128 60.59 -34.13 -37.59
C VAL A 128 61.30 -34.31 -36.26
N SER A 129 60.82 -33.62 -35.22
CA SER A 129 61.41 -33.62 -33.86
C SER A 129 60.40 -33.83 -32.72
N GLY A 130 59.11 -34.00 -33.04
CA GLY A 130 58.06 -34.20 -32.02
C GLY A 130 58.27 -35.50 -31.24
N SER A 131 58.08 -35.44 -29.93
CA SER A 131 58.36 -36.57 -29.01
C SER A 131 57.14 -36.95 -28.17
N ASN A 132 57.11 -38.19 -27.67
CA ASN A 132 56.04 -38.75 -26.82
C ASN A 132 54.65 -38.73 -27.48
N ASN A 133 54.58 -38.88 -28.80
CA ASN A 133 53.31 -38.89 -29.52
C ASN A 133 52.77 -40.32 -29.72
N THR A 134 51.47 -40.51 -29.56
CA THR A 134 50.75 -41.75 -29.87
C THR A 134 49.78 -41.50 -31.03
N ALA A 135 49.93 -42.20 -32.15
CA ALA A 135 49.13 -42.06 -33.36
C ALA A 135 48.63 -43.43 -33.82
N ASN A 136 47.36 -43.77 -33.56
CA ASN A 136 46.80 -45.07 -33.91
C ASN A 136 45.58 -44.92 -34.83
N GLY A 137 45.76 -45.24 -36.11
CA GLY A 137 44.81 -45.01 -37.19
C GLY A 137 45.53 -44.56 -38.45
N ALA A 138 44.97 -44.85 -39.62
CA ALA A 138 45.58 -44.38 -40.87
C ALA A 138 45.56 -42.83 -40.92
N ALA A 139 46.72 -42.26 -41.22
CA ALA A 139 46.99 -40.82 -41.22
C ALA A 139 46.66 -40.07 -39.91
N ALA A 140 46.62 -40.76 -38.76
CA ALA A 140 46.60 -40.09 -37.46
C ALA A 140 47.91 -39.29 -37.27
N LEU A 141 47.83 -38.05 -36.78
CA LEU A 141 48.99 -37.14 -36.61
C LEU A 141 49.83 -36.89 -37.88
N PHE A 142 49.22 -36.96 -39.07
CA PHE A 142 49.93 -36.97 -40.36
C PHE A 142 50.95 -35.82 -40.55
N SER A 143 50.61 -34.59 -40.18
CA SER A 143 51.44 -33.39 -40.45
C SER A 143 52.30 -32.92 -39.28
N ASN A 144 52.33 -33.65 -38.15
CA ASN A 144 53.08 -33.23 -36.94
C ASN A 144 54.51 -32.89 -37.34
N THR A 145 55.06 -31.71 -37.01
CA THR A 145 56.47 -31.39 -37.31
C THR A 145 57.31 -31.42 -36.05
N SER A 146 56.88 -30.73 -35.00
CA SER A 146 57.58 -30.66 -33.70
C SER A 146 56.68 -30.78 -32.48
N GLY A 147 55.35 -30.90 -32.66
CA GLY A 147 54.41 -31.06 -31.55
C GLY A 147 54.71 -32.32 -30.71
N ALA A 148 54.57 -32.20 -29.40
CA ALA A 148 54.92 -33.23 -28.41
C ALA A 148 53.73 -33.59 -27.50
N ASN A 149 53.81 -34.80 -26.93
CA ASN A 149 52.82 -35.35 -25.98
C ASN A 149 51.39 -35.42 -26.55
N ASN A 150 51.24 -35.63 -27.86
CA ASN A 150 49.92 -35.74 -28.47
C ASN A 150 49.47 -37.20 -28.57
N THR A 151 48.17 -37.44 -28.33
CA THR A 151 47.54 -38.76 -28.45
C THR A 151 46.39 -38.68 -29.45
N ALA A 152 46.43 -39.46 -30.52
CA ALA A 152 45.39 -39.50 -31.54
C ALA A 152 45.00 -40.92 -31.96
N PHE A 153 43.70 -41.20 -31.89
CA PHE A 153 43.10 -42.47 -32.31
C PHE A 153 42.06 -42.24 -33.41
N GLY A 154 42.17 -42.96 -34.53
CA GLY A 154 41.21 -42.89 -35.64
C GLY A 154 41.78 -42.29 -36.93
N TYR A 155 41.04 -42.46 -38.02
CA TYR A 155 41.45 -41.99 -39.34
C TYR A 155 41.52 -40.46 -39.39
N PHE A 156 42.67 -39.92 -39.80
CA PHE A 156 42.96 -38.48 -39.81
C PHE A 156 42.74 -37.75 -38.47
N SER A 157 42.75 -38.47 -37.35
CA SER A 157 42.69 -37.84 -36.04
C SER A 157 43.95 -36.98 -35.84
N LEU A 158 43.78 -35.69 -35.51
CA LEU A 158 44.84 -34.69 -35.38
C LEU A 158 45.74 -34.55 -36.64
N GLY A 159 45.15 -34.64 -37.83
CA GLY A 159 45.89 -34.77 -39.11
C GLY A 159 46.83 -33.61 -39.50
N SER A 160 46.52 -32.37 -39.12
CA SER A 160 47.26 -31.17 -39.56
C SER A 160 48.16 -30.53 -38.50
N ASN A 161 48.33 -31.17 -37.33
CA ASN A 161 49.14 -30.62 -36.23
C ASN A 161 50.53 -30.27 -36.74
N THR A 162 51.08 -29.09 -36.46
CA THR A 162 52.47 -28.78 -36.79
C THR A 162 53.30 -28.69 -35.51
N THR A 163 52.90 -27.80 -34.60
CA THR A 163 53.63 -27.49 -33.36
C THR A 163 52.77 -27.58 -32.09
N GLY A 164 51.49 -27.95 -32.21
CA GLY A 164 50.59 -28.06 -31.06
C GLY A 164 50.96 -29.20 -30.11
N ASP A 165 50.94 -28.92 -28.81
CA ASP A 165 51.34 -29.86 -27.77
C ASP A 165 50.17 -30.32 -26.89
N ASN A 166 50.34 -31.48 -26.25
CA ASN A 166 49.43 -32.00 -25.22
C ASN A 166 47.97 -32.17 -25.67
N ASN A 167 47.74 -32.48 -26.96
CA ASN A 167 46.40 -32.72 -27.47
C ASN A 167 46.02 -34.20 -27.36
N THR A 168 44.81 -34.48 -26.90
CA THR A 168 44.26 -35.85 -26.80
C THR A 168 43.00 -35.97 -27.65
N THR A 169 42.97 -36.90 -28.60
CA THR A 169 41.83 -37.02 -29.50
C THR A 169 41.53 -38.46 -29.92
N SER A 170 40.26 -38.74 -30.17
CA SER A 170 39.81 -40.03 -30.69
C SER A 170 38.53 -39.87 -31.52
N GLY A 171 38.58 -40.29 -32.78
CA GLY A 171 37.48 -40.19 -33.73
C GLY A 171 37.98 -39.99 -35.17
N PHE A 172 37.11 -40.25 -36.13
CA PHE A 172 37.39 -39.91 -37.53
C PHE A 172 37.47 -38.38 -37.67
N GLY A 173 38.59 -37.87 -38.18
CA GLY A 173 38.79 -36.43 -38.42
C GLY A 173 38.67 -35.55 -37.17
N SER A 174 38.79 -36.11 -35.98
CA SER A 174 38.75 -35.33 -34.74
C SER A 174 40.00 -34.44 -34.64
N LEU A 175 39.82 -33.16 -34.32
CA LEU A 175 40.89 -32.15 -34.23
C LEU A 175 41.74 -32.04 -35.52
N PHE A 176 41.14 -32.26 -36.70
CA PHE A 176 41.85 -32.42 -37.97
C PHE A 176 42.75 -31.25 -38.36
N SER A 177 42.27 -30.01 -38.22
CA SER A 177 42.96 -28.82 -38.77
C SER A 177 43.93 -28.15 -37.79
N ASN A 178 44.15 -28.72 -36.60
CA ASN A 178 44.97 -28.10 -35.55
C ASN A 178 46.35 -27.81 -36.10
N THR A 179 46.89 -26.61 -35.99
CA THR A 179 48.26 -26.30 -36.41
C THR A 179 49.14 -26.06 -35.18
N THR A 180 48.74 -25.13 -34.32
CA THR A 180 49.50 -24.73 -33.12
C THR A 180 48.72 -24.82 -31.81
N GLY A 181 47.43 -25.19 -31.85
CA GLY A 181 46.59 -25.31 -30.67
C GLY A 181 47.09 -26.38 -29.69
N ALA A 182 47.06 -26.07 -28.40
CA ALA A 182 47.58 -26.94 -27.35
C ALA A 182 46.54 -27.26 -26.26
N ASN A 183 46.76 -28.36 -25.53
CA ASN A 183 45.92 -28.81 -24.41
C ASN A 183 44.44 -29.02 -24.80
N ASN A 184 44.17 -29.48 -26.03
CA ASN A 184 42.80 -29.77 -26.46
C ASN A 184 42.45 -31.25 -26.26
N ILE A 185 41.21 -31.50 -25.87
CA ILE A 185 40.60 -32.82 -25.76
C ILE A 185 39.46 -32.90 -26.78
N ALA A 186 39.48 -33.86 -27.70
CA ALA A 186 38.45 -33.99 -28.74
C ALA A 186 38.06 -35.46 -29.02
N PHE A 187 36.86 -35.85 -28.60
CA PHE A 187 36.32 -37.19 -28.79
C PHE A 187 35.07 -37.17 -29.68
N GLY A 188 35.04 -37.99 -30.72
CA GLY A 188 33.90 -38.16 -31.63
C GLY A 188 34.19 -37.74 -33.07
N TYR A 189 33.32 -38.17 -33.98
CA TYR A 189 33.41 -37.90 -35.42
C TYR A 189 33.44 -36.38 -35.68
N GLU A 190 34.51 -35.90 -36.33
CA GLU A 190 34.74 -34.49 -36.67
C GLU A 190 34.56 -33.51 -35.49
N SER A 191 34.85 -33.97 -34.26
CA SER A 191 34.91 -33.10 -33.09
C SER A 191 36.07 -32.12 -33.21
N LEU A 192 35.83 -30.83 -32.95
CA LEU A 192 36.85 -29.77 -33.01
C LEU A 192 37.61 -29.68 -34.36
N TYR A 193 36.92 -29.99 -35.46
CA TYR A 193 37.53 -30.20 -36.79
C TYR A 193 38.38 -29.03 -37.33
N SER A 194 37.89 -27.80 -37.22
CA SER A 194 38.50 -26.62 -37.87
C SER A 194 39.51 -25.86 -37.00
N ASN A 195 39.86 -26.40 -35.82
CA ASN A 195 40.72 -25.69 -34.86
C ASN A 195 42.08 -25.45 -35.51
N THR A 196 42.62 -24.23 -35.44
CA THR A 196 43.97 -23.93 -35.94
C THR A 196 44.90 -23.65 -34.76
N SER A 197 44.58 -22.65 -33.94
CA SER A 197 45.39 -22.25 -32.77
C SER A 197 44.61 -22.21 -31.45
N GLY A 198 43.32 -22.56 -31.44
CA GLY A 198 42.53 -22.61 -30.21
C GLY A 198 43.09 -23.61 -29.19
N ALA A 199 43.10 -23.23 -27.91
CA ALA A 199 43.73 -23.99 -26.84
C ALA A 199 42.79 -24.24 -25.65
N ASN A 200 43.11 -25.25 -24.84
CA ASN A 200 42.38 -25.59 -23.61
C ASN A 200 40.88 -25.91 -23.86
N ASN A 201 40.54 -26.51 -25.00
CA ASN A 201 39.15 -26.89 -25.32
C ASN A 201 38.87 -28.35 -24.96
N THR A 202 37.71 -28.63 -24.37
CA THR A 202 37.24 -29.98 -24.02
C THR A 202 35.99 -30.32 -24.82
N VAL A 203 36.09 -31.29 -25.72
CA VAL A 203 35.06 -31.58 -26.73
C VAL A 203 34.71 -33.07 -26.75
N TYR A 204 33.42 -33.39 -26.69
CA TYR A 204 32.89 -34.76 -26.78
C TYR A 204 31.58 -34.79 -27.59
N GLY A 205 31.58 -35.47 -28.73
CA GLY A 205 30.39 -35.69 -29.55
C GLY A 205 30.59 -35.40 -31.04
N THR A 206 29.68 -35.91 -31.86
CA THR A 206 29.71 -35.75 -33.32
C THR A 206 29.56 -34.29 -33.72
N SER A 207 30.54 -33.78 -34.49
CA SER A 207 30.62 -32.40 -34.98
C SER A 207 30.47 -31.34 -33.87
N ALA A 208 30.80 -31.70 -32.63
CA ALA A 208 30.87 -30.76 -31.52
C ALA A 208 32.03 -29.78 -31.79
N MET A 209 31.77 -28.48 -31.64
CA MET A 209 32.74 -27.40 -31.83
C MET A 209 33.45 -27.42 -33.20
N TRP A 210 32.75 -27.86 -34.25
CA TRP A 210 33.30 -28.08 -35.59
C TRP A 210 33.96 -26.84 -36.20
N GLY A 211 33.35 -25.65 -36.06
CA GLY A 211 33.80 -24.41 -36.68
C GLY A 211 34.88 -23.64 -35.93
N ASN A 212 35.31 -24.09 -34.75
CA ASN A 212 36.26 -23.31 -33.94
C ASN A 212 37.61 -23.26 -34.63
N THR A 213 38.20 -22.07 -34.77
CA THR A 213 39.53 -21.84 -35.35
C THR A 213 40.51 -21.42 -34.25
N THR A 214 40.22 -20.33 -33.54
CA THR A 214 41.12 -19.72 -32.55
C THR A 214 40.52 -19.64 -31.15
N GLY A 215 39.25 -20.01 -30.97
CA GLY A 215 38.59 -19.94 -29.67
C GLY A 215 39.20 -20.90 -28.64
N PHE A 216 39.25 -20.46 -27.39
CA PHE A 216 39.94 -21.15 -26.28
C PHE A 216 39.07 -21.27 -25.03
N SER A 217 39.45 -22.21 -24.14
CA SER A 217 38.77 -22.47 -22.85
C SER A 217 37.27 -22.75 -23.00
N ASN A 218 36.91 -23.56 -24.00
CA ASN A 218 35.52 -23.94 -24.24
C ASN A 218 35.26 -25.41 -23.90
N VAL A 219 34.07 -25.71 -23.40
CA VAL A 219 33.55 -27.05 -23.16
C VAL A 219 32.37 -27.31 -24.09
N ALA A 220 32.45 -28.35 -24.93
CA ALA A 220 31.39 -28.73 -25.86
C ALA A 220 31.10 -30.24 -25.78
N ILE A 221 29.99 -30.62 -25.16
CA ILE A 221 29.59 -32.01 -24.95
C ILE A 221 28.21 -32.25 -25.57
N GLY A 222 28.12 -33.06 -26.62
CA GLY A 222 26.88 -33.37 -27.32
C GLY A 222 26.97 -33.15 -28.82
N ILE A 223 26.02 -33.71 -29.57
CA ILE A 223 25.98 -33.60 -31.03
C ILE A 223 25.80 -32.12 -31.40
N ARG A 224 26.71 -31.60 -32.24
CA ARG A 224 26.69 -30.20 -32.73
C ARG A 224 26.63 -29.14 -31.61
N ALA A 225 27.08 -29.46 -30.40
CA ALA A 225 27.28 -28.44 -29.36
C ALA A 225 28.32 -27.43 -29.85
N LEU A 226 28.06 -26.13 -29.71
CA LEU A 226 28.96 -25.04 -30.11
C LEU A 226 29.40 -25.04 -31.59
N ASN A 227 28.59 -25.60 -32.49
CA ASN A 227 29.02 -25.97 -33.86
C ASN A 227 29.56 -24.80 -34.70
N LEU A 228 28.93 -23.62 -34.63
CA LEU A 228 29.29 -22.45 -35.45
C LEU A 228 30.19 -21.43 -34.73
N ASN A 229 30.68 -21.75 -33.53
CA ASN A 229 31.66 -20.90 -32.86
C ASN A 229 32.99 -20.96 -33.60
N THR A 230 33.54 -19.80 -33.99
CA THR A 230 34.84 -19.70 -34.67
C THR A 230 35.96 -19.21 -33.74
N ILE A 231 35.72 -18.12 -33.00
CA ILE A 231 36.77 -17.40 -32.27
C ILE A 231 36.43 -17.09 -30.80
N ARG A 232 35.28 -17.56 -30.30
CA ARG A 232 34.76 -17.16 -28.98
C ARG A 232 35.22 -18.12 -27.88
N ASN A 233 35.25 -17.58 -26.66
CA ASN A 233 35.99 -18.16 -25.52
C ASN A 233 35.10 -18.24 -24.27
N ASN A 234 35.53 -19.08 -23.33
CA ASN A 234 34.91 -19.26 -22.01
C ASN A 234 33.44 -19.73 -22.11
N LEU A 235 33.19 -20.70 -22.97
CA LEU A 235 31.85 -21.22 -23.25
C LEU A 235 31.66 -22.61 -22.64
N VAL A 236 30.46 -22.86 -22.12
CA VAL A 236 30.03 -24.20 -21.69
C VAL A 236 28.79 -24.58 -22.48
N ALA A 237 28.87 -25.62 -23.30
CA ALA A 237 27.77 -26.15 -24.10
C ALA A 237 27.63 -27.66 -23.87
N ILE A 238 26.61 -28.07 -23.11
CA ILE A 238 26.34 -29.48 -22.79
C ILE A 238 24.92 -29.83 -23.24
N GLY A 239 24.81 -30.69 -24.26
CA GLY A 239 23.55 -31.13 -24.86
C GLY A 239 23.55 -31.03 -26.37
N ASP A 240 22.61 -31.74 -27.02
CA ASP A 240 22.39 -31.64 -28.47
C ASP A 240 22.13 -30.19 -28.88
N SER A 241 22.99 -29.68 -29.77
CA SER A 241 22.89 -28.35 -30.36
C SER A 241 22.83 -27.20 -29.35
N ALA A 242 23.41 -27.38 -28.15
CA ALA A 242 23.58 -26.29 -27.19
C ALA A 242 24.52 -25.22 -27.78
N LEU A 243 24.15 -23.94 -27.70
CA LEU A 243 24.92 -22.81 -28.25
C LEU A 243 25.28 -22.95 -29.75
N TYR A 244 24.41 -23.57 -30.55
CA TYR A 244 24.68 -23.92 -31.95
C TYR A 244 25.16 -22.74 -32.81
N SER A 245 24.47 -21.60 -32.76
CA SER A 245 24.77 -20.39 -33.56
C SER A 245 25.74 -19.39 -32.92
N ASN A 246 26.35 -19.72 -31.77
CA ASN A 246 27.11 -18.78 -30.95
C ASN A 246 28.27 -18.14 -31.72
N GLY A 247 28.28 -16.80 -31.78
CA GLY A 247 29.33 -16.01 -32.43
C GLY A 247 29.03 -15.60 -33.87
N GLN A 248 27.91 -16.03 -34.45
CA GLN A 248 27.52 -15.57 -35.79
C GLN A 248 27.23 -14.07 -35.83
N GLY A 249 27.85 -13.34 -36.76
CA GLY A 249 27.68 -11.89 -36.89
C GLY A 249 28.32 -11.07 -35.78
N ALA A 250 29.10 -11.69 -34.89
CA ALA A 250 29.76 -11.00 -33.79
C ALA A 250 30.96 -10.17 -34.29
N SER A 251 30.92 -8.85 -34.08
CA SER A 251 32.01 -7.91 -34.42
C SER A 251 32.96 -7.60 -33.26
N GLU A 252 32.44 -7.42 -32.04
CA GLU A 252 33.22 -7.02 -30.87
C GLU A 252 33.85 -8.21 -30.12
N ILE A 253 34.88 -7.94 -29.32
CA ILE A 253 35.59 -8.97 -28.53
C ILE A 253 34.71 -9.64 -27.47
N PHE A 254 33.78 -8.90 -26.87
CA PHE A 254 32.94 -9.39 -25.77
C PHE A 254 31.70 -10.15 -26.28
N HIS A 255 31.33 -10.01 -27.56
CA HIS A 255 30.19 -10.69 -28.13
C HIS A 255 30.30 -12.20 -28.01
N ALA A 256 29.19 -12.85 -27.65
CA ALA A 256 29.07 -14.30 -27.60
C ALA A 256 30.10 -15.02 -26.72
N THR A 257 30.59 -14.34 -25.66
CA THR A 257 31.51 -14.90 -24.66
C THR A 257 30.79 -15.19 -23.33
N ASN A 258 31.40 -16.02 -22.48
CA ASN A 258 30.95 -16.30 -21.12
C ASN A 258 29.52 -16.89 -21.02
N ASN A 259 29.07 -17.60 -22.05
CA ASN A 259 27.76 -18.24 -22.06
C ASN A 259 27.84 -19.68 -21.52
N THR A 260 26.90 -20.04 -20.66
CA THR A 260 26.70 -21.41 -20.15
C THR A 260 25.36 -21.94 -20.64
N ALA A 261 25.37 -23.07 -21.35
CA ALA A 261 24.20 -23.76 -21.88
C ALA A 261 24.25 -25.25 -21.52
N VAL A 262 23.29 -25.72 -20.72
CA VAL A 262 23.17 -27.12 -20.29
C VAL A 262 21.75 -27.62 -20.57
N GLY A 263 21.59 -28.40 -21.63
CA GLY A 263 20.32 -28.94 -22.10
C GLY A 263 20.24 -28.94 -23.63
N SER A 264 19.43 -29.85 -24.20
CA SER A 264 19.23 -29.85 -25.67
C SER A 264 18.61 -28.53 -26.11
N LYS A 265 19.27 -27.90 -27.11
CA LYS A 265 18.90 -26.62 -27.72
C LYS A 265 18.83 -25.44 -26.73
N ALA A 266 19.52 -25.54 -25.59
CA ALA A 266 19.74 -24.39 -24.72
C ALA A 266 20.59 -23.33 -25.46
N LEU A 267 20.16 -22.07 -25.45
CA LEU A 267 20.83 -20.96 -26.17
C LEU A 267 21.08 -21.23 -27.67
N TYR A 268 20.24 -22.04 -28.33
CA TYR A 268 20.44 -22.51 -29.71
C TYR A 268 20.74 -21.38 -30.71
N ALA A 269 19.94 -20.31 -30.69
CA ALA A 269 20.00 -19.21 -31.65
C ALA A 269 20.92 -18.05 -31.24
N ASN A 270 21.68 -18.17 -30.13
CA ASN A 270 22.52 -17.09 -29.62
C ASN A 270 23.53 -16.66 -30.69
N THR A 271 23.52 -15.38 -31.07
CA THR A 271 24.46 -14.85 -32.08
C THR A 271 25.54 -14.03 -31.41
N VAL A 272 25.17 -12.98 -30.67
CA VAL A 272 26.10 -12.04 -30.02
C VAL A 272 25.87 -11.86 -28.52
N GLY A 273 24.77 -12.39 -27.98
CA GLY A 273 24.47 -12.34 -26.55
C GLY A 273 25.58 -12.95 -25.70
N HIS A 274 25.95 -12.30 -24.61
CA HIS A 274 27.07 -12.69 -23.74
C HIS A 274 26.61 -12.84 -22.28
N ALA A 275 27.40 -13.54 -21.48
CA ALA A 275 27.15 -13.76 -20.05
C ALA A 275 25.76 -14.35 -19.75
N ASN A 276 25.24 -15.19 -20.63
CA ASN A 276 23.96 -15.87 -20.43
C ASN A 276 24.15 -17.25 -19.77
N THR A 277 23.28 -17.59 -18.82
CA THR A 277 23.18 -18.94 -18.24
C THR A 277 21.85 -19.56 -18.60
N ALA A 278 21.85 -20.67 -19.33
CA ALA A 278 20.65 -21.40 -19.74
C ALA A 278 20.76 -22.88 -19.35
N ILE A 279 19.90 -23.34 -18.45
CA ILE A 279 19.87 -24.73 -17.97
C ILE A 279 18.46 -25.30 -18.20
N GLY A 280 18.34 -26.34 -19.01
CA GLY A 280 17.07 -27.02 -19.33
C GLY A 280 16.78 -27.10 -20.84
N PHE A 281 15.83 -27.96 -21.22
CA PHE A 281 15.43 -28.15 -22.61
C PHE A 281 14.82 -26.86 -23.20
N ASN A 282 15.39 -26.39 -24.32
CA ASN A 282 15.03 -25.14 -24.99
C ASN A 282 15.07 -23.89 -24.08
N SER A 283 15.85 -23.90 -23.00
CA SER A 283 16.04 -22.69 -22.18
C SER A 283 16.77 -21.61 -23.00
N LEU A 284 16.24 -20.39 -23.00
CA LEU A 284 16.77 -19.25 -23.77
C LEU A 284 16.95 -19.49 -25.29
N LYS A 285 16.15 -20.38 -25.89
CA LYS A 285 16.38 -20.90 -27.25
C LYS A 285 16.52 -19.83 -28.33
N ALA A 286 15.66 -18.82 -28.33
CA ALA A 286 15.58 -17.80 -29.37
C ALA A 286 16.48 -16.56 -29.14
N ASN A 287 17.29 -16.56 -28.09
CA ASN A 287 18.16 -15.42 -27.77
C ASN A 287 19.08 -15.13 -28.94
N THR A 288 19.16 -13.88 -29.39
CA THR A 288 20.09 -13.47 -30.45
C THR A 288 21.16 -12.56 -29.86
N THR A 289 20.73 -11.39 -29.36
CA THR A 289 21.64 -10.35 -28.85
C THR A 289 21.54 -10.11 -27.35
N GLY A 290 20.50 -10.61 -26.68
CA GLY A 290 20.29 -10.41 -25.25
C GLY A 290 21.45 -10.93 -24.39
N GLY A 291 21.91 -10.14 -23.43
CA GLY A 291 23.02 -10.50 -22.53
C GLY A 291 22.59 -10.55 -21.07
N ASN A 292 23.42 -11.17 -20.23
CA ASN A 292 23.25 -11.24 -18.78
C ASN A 292 21.92 -11.88 -18.32
N ASN A 293 21.39 -12.84 -19.09
CA ASN A 293 20.17 -13.54 -18.72
C ASN A 293 20.47 -14.86 -17.99
N THR A 294 19.69 -15.18 -16.97
CA THR A 294 19.72 -16.48 -16.27
C THR A 294 18.38 -17.18 -16.45
N ALA A 295 18.35 -18.34 -17.11
CA ALA A 295 17.16 -19.13 -17.37
C ALA A 295 17.33 -20.59 -16.95
N VAL A 296 16.58 -21.03 -15.95
CA VAL A 296 16.67 -22.38 -15.38
C VAL A 296 15.30 -23.05 -15.41
N GLY A 297 15.15 -24.08 -16.24
CA GLY A 297 13.92 -24.87 -16.36
C GLY A 297 13.56 -25.25 -17.79
N LEU A 298 12.46 -26.00 -17.92
CA LEU A 298 11.89 -26.38 -19.21
C LEU A 298 11.31 -25.14 -19.91
N THR A 299 11.77 -24.86 -21.13
CA THR A 299 11.25 -23.78 -22.00
C THR A 299 11.19 -22.39 -21.32
N THR A 300 12.06 -22.16 -20.34
CA THR A 300 12.22 -20.87 -19.65
C THR A 300 12.80 -19.86 -20.64
N MET A 301 12.18 -18.67 -20.73
CA MET A 301 12.63 -17.60 -21.65
C MET A 301 12.78 -18.03 -23.13
N LEU A 302 11.93 -18.96 -23.58
CA LEU A 302 12.01 -19.60 -24.90
C LEU A 302 12.14 -18.60 -26.07
N SER A 303 11.37 -17.50 -26.03
CA SER A 303 11.25 -16.53 -27.12
C SER A 303 12.07 -15.25 -26.93
N ASN A 304 12.92 -15.16 -25.90
CA ASN A 304 13.75 -13.98 -25.64
C ASN A 304 14.65 -13.73 -26.85
N THR A 305 14.59 -12.56 -27.49
CA THR A 305 15.44 -12.24 -28.64
C THR A 305 16.54 -11.27 -28.23
N THR A 306 16.16 -10.09 -27.72
CA THR A 306 17.09 -9.01 -27.36
C THR A 306 17.03 -8.59 -25.88
N GLY A 307 16.03 -9.07 -25.14
CA GLY A 307 15.87 -8.78 -23.71
C GLY A 307 17.12 -9.18 -22.91
N SER A 308 17.55 -8.29 -22.00
CA SER A 308 18.77 -8.45 -21.23
C SER A 308 18.53 -8.34 -19.72
N ALA A 309 19.47 -8.86 -18.94
CA ALA A 309 19.44 -8.80 -17.47
C ALA A 309 18.15 -9.38 -16.85
N ASN A 310 17.59 -10.45 -17.43
CA ASN A 310 16.45 -11.16 -16.86
C ASN A 310 16.90 -12.39 -16.07
N VAL A 311 16.21 -12.68 -14.97
CA VAL A 311 16.36 -13.91 -14.18
C VAL A 311 15.04 -14.66 -14.22
N ALA A 312 15.03 -15.89 -14.69
CA ALA A 312 13.85 -16.75 -14.78
C ALA A 312 14.15 -18.17 -14.31
N MET A 313 13.36 -18.68 -13.37
CA MET A 313 13.48 -20.04 -12.84
C MET A 313 12.11 -20.72 -12.77
N GLY A 314 12.00 -21.92 -13.34
CA GLY A 314 10.76 -22.70 -13.39
C GLY A 314 10.28 -22.95 -14.82
N ALA A 315 9.51 -24.01 -15.00
CA ALA A 315 9.00 -24.39 -16.32
C ALA A 315 8.06 -23.31 -16.87
N ASN A 316 8.28 -22.90 -18.12
CA ASN A 316 7.57 -21.82 -18.80
C ASN A 316 7.65 -20.44 -18.13
N ALA A 317 8.58 -20.22 -17.18
CA ALA A 317 8.81 -18.89 -16.62
C ALA A 317 9.32 -17.94 -17.74
N LEU A 318 8.69 -16.77 -17.84
CA LEU A 318 9.04 -15.72 -18.81
C LEU A 318 9.09 -16.20 -20.29
N ARG A 319 8.30 -17.23 -20.64
CA ARG A 319 8.42 -17.99 -21.91
C ARG A 319 8.37 -17.13 -23.17
N SER A 320 7.44 -16.19 -23.27
CA SER A 320 7.17 -15.41 -24.48
C SER A 320 7.89 -14.06 -24.56
N ASN A 321 8.75 -13.73 -23.59
CA ASN A 321 9.46 -12.45 -23.56
C ASN A 321 10.25 -12.27 -24.83
N THR A 322 10.16 -11.13 -25.51
CA THR A 322 10.95 -10.86 -26.72
C THR A 322 12.04 -9.81 -26.43
N ILE A 323 11.63 -8.66 -25.88
CA ILE A 323 12.51 -7.49 -25.67
C ILE A 323 12.57 -7.06 -24.18
N GLY A 324 11.60 -7.48 -23.36
CA GLY A 324 11.54 -7.09 -21.95
C GLY A 324 12.84 -7.38 -21.20
N SER A 325 13.29 -6.43 -20.39
CA SER A 325 14.57 -6.50 -19.67
C SER A 325 14.35 -6.26 -18.17
N PHE A 326 15.33 -6.65 -17.35
CA PHE A 326 15.32 -6.45 -15.89
C PHE A 326 14.17 -7.15 -15.15
N ASN A 327 13.64 -8.26 -15.67
CA ASN A 327 12.60 -9.03 -15.00
C ASN A 327 13.18 -10.12 -14.07
N THR A 328 12.58 -10.31 -12.89
CA THR A 328 12.91 -11.39 -11.95
C THR A 328 11.72 -12.32 -11.79
N VAL A 329 11.85 -13.58 -12.20
CA VAL A 329 10.74 -14.52 -12.34
C VAL A 329 11.07 -15.87 -11.72
N VAL A 330 10.26 -16.34 -10.77
CA VAL A 330 10.43 -17.65 -10.12
C VAL A 330 9.10 -18.35 -9.96
N GLY A 331 8.90 -19.48 -10.63
CA GLY A 331 7.69 -20.30 -10.52
C GLY A 331 7.21 -20.87 -11.85
N PHE A 332 6.39 -21.92 -11.79
CA PHE A 332 5.77 -22.50 -12.99
C PHE A 332 4.83 -21.48 -13.64
N GLY A 333 5.04 -21.20 -14.93
CA GLY A 333 4.19 -20.29 -15.72
C GLY A 333 4.20 -18.83 -15.27
N ALA A 334 5.06 -18.44 -14.33
CA ALA A 334 5.17 -17.05 -13.89
C ALA A 334 5.59 -16.16 -15.06
N LEU A 335 4.87 -15.04 -15.25
CA LEU A 335 5.12 -14.05 -16.31
C LEU A 335 5.25 -14.64 -17.74
N SER A 336 4.57 -15.76 -18.03
CA SER A 336 4.77 -16.56 -19.25
C SER A 336 4.46 -15.82 -20.55
N PHE A 337 3.48 -14.91 -20.56
CA PHE A 337 3.03 -14.20 -21.77
C PHE A 337 3.59 -12.78 -21.91
N ASN A 338 4.61 -12.40 -21.13
CA ASN A 338 5.29 -11.11 -21.30
C ASN A 338 5.92 -11.03 -22.67
N THR A 339 5.76 -9.91 -23.37
CA THR A 339 6.41 -9.65 -24.66
C THR A 339 7.44 -8.54 -24.51
N THR A 340 7.02 -7.37 -24.00
CA THR A 340 7.89 -6.18 -23.88
C THR A 340 7.96 -5.58 -22.48
N GLY A 341 7.17 -6.06 -21.51
CA GLY A 341 7.19 -5.56 -20.14
C GLY A 341 8.57 -5.69 -19.48
N ALA A 342 8.99 -4.64 -18.77
CA ALA A 342 10.30 -4.58 -18.13
C ALA A 342 10.19 -4.35 -16.61
N SER A 343 11.29 -4.58 -15.91
CA SER A 343 11.47 -4.25 -14.48
C SER A 343 10.39 -4.85 -13.57
N SER A 344 9.88 -6.05 -13.87
CA SER A 344 8.83 -6.70 -13.10
C SER A 344 9.36 -7.90 -12.31
N THR A 345 8.80 -8.11 -11.11
CA THR A 345 9.09 -9.26 -10.25
C THR A 345 7.85 -10.16 -10.18
N ALA A 346 7.98 -11.44 -10.55
CA ALA A 346 6.89 -12.41 -10.53
C ALA A 346 7.34 -13.70 -9.83
N ILE A 347 6.86 -13.94 -8.61
CA ILE A 347 7.22 -15.11 -7.79
C ILE A 347 5.96 -15.88 -7.41
N GLY A 348 5.87 -17.14 -7.83
CA GLY A 348 4.74 -18.04 -7.53
C GLY A 348 4.17 -18.74 -8.76
N TYR A 349 3.27 -19.71 -8.52
CA TYR A 349 2.58 -20.40 -9.60
C TYR A 349 1.66 -19.45 -10.36
N ASN A 350 1.88 -19.31 -11.68
CA ASN A 350 1.11 -18.43 -12.57
C ASN A 350 0.97 -16.98 -12.07
N SER A 351 1.91 -16.49 -11.25
CA SER A 351 1.97 -15.09 -10.87
C SER A 351 2.21 -14.24 -12.12
N MET A 352 1.39 -13.20 -12.33
CA MET A 352 1.53 -12.30 -13.48
C MET A 352 1.44 -12.99 -14.86
N LEU A 353 0.74 -14.12 -14.95
CA LEU A 353 0.72 -15.02 -16.12
C LEU A 353 0.49 -14.31 -17.47
N PHE A 354 -0.53 -13.45 -17.55
CA PHE A 354 -0.97 -12.83 -18.80
C PHE A 354 -0.41 -11.43 -19.09
N ASN A 355 0.57 -10.96 -18.30
CA ASN A 355 1.16 -9.64 -18.52
C ASN A 355 1.86 -9.63 -19.87
N THR A 356 1.49 -8.70 -20.76
CA THR A 356 2.06 -8.58 -22.10
C THR A 356 3.07 -7.44 -22.15
N THR A 357 2.66 -6.22 -21.78
CA THR A 357 3.49 -5.00 -21.88
C THR A 357 3.57 -4.20 -20.58
N GLY A 358 2.85 -4.62 -19.53
CA GLY A 358 2.91 -4.01 -18.21
C GLY A 358 4.32 -4.07 -17.63
N SER A 359 4.78 -2.97 -17.03
CA SER A 359 6.13 -2.81 -16.48
C SER A 359 6.07 -2.34 -15.03
N ASN A 360 7.17 -2.51 -14.29
CA ASN A 360 7.29 -2.13 -12.88
C ASN A 360 6.27 -2.82 -11.96
N ASN A 361 5.85 -4.03 -12.30
CA ASN A 361 4.89 -4.78 -11.48
C ASN A 361 5.61 -5.72 -10.52
N THR A 362 5.11 -5.85 -9.30
CA THR A 362 5.55 -6.85 -8.32
C THR A 362 4.39 -7.78 -8.02
N ALA A 363 4.54 -9.07 -8.31
CA ALA A 363 3.56 -10.10 -8.01
C ALA A 363 4.23 -11.24 -7.24
N HIS A 364 3.76 -11.51 -6.02
CA HIS A 364 4.26 -12.58 -5.17
C HIS A 364 3.10 -13.39 -4.60
N GLY A 365 2.94 -14.63 -5.04
CA GLY A 365 1.92 -15.55 -4.56
C GLY A 365 1.30 -16.40 -5.67
N TYR A 366 0.50 -17.38 -5.27
CA TYR A 366 -0.27 -18.19 -6.20
C TYR A 366 -1.28 -17.32 -6.94
N GLU A 367 -1.17 -17.24 -8.26
CA GLU A 367 -2.05 -16.47 -9.15
C GLU A 367 -2.19 -14.98 -8.78
N SER A 368 -1.20 -14.38 -8.10
CA SER A 368 -1.18 -12.94 -7.85
C SER A 368 -1.02 -12.18 -9.16
N LEU A 369 -1.83 -11.14 -9.38
CA LEU A 369 -1.80 -10.30 -10.58
C LEU A 369 -1.96 -11.08 -11.90
N ARG A 370 -2.62 -12.25 -11.86
CA ARG A 370 -2.63 -13.24 -12.96
C ARG A 370 -3.11 -12.69 -14.31
N SER A 371 -4.14 -11.83 -14.29
CA SER A 371 -4.82 -11.36 -15.52
C SER A 371 -4.29 -10.05 -16.08
N ASN A 372 -3.24 -9.48 -15.47
CA ASN A 372 -2.69 -8.19 -15.89
C ASN A 372 -2.23 -8.29 -17.33
N THR A 373 -2.56 -7.33 -18.19
CA THR A 373 -2.10 -7.30 -19.59
C THR A 373 -1.16 -6.12 -19.79
N THR A 374 -1.64 -4.90 -19.56
CA THR A 374 -0.89 -3.66 -19.79
C THR A 374 -0.73 -2.78 -18.53
N GLY A 375 -1.40 -3.14 -17.43
CA GLY A 375 -1.30 -2.42 -16.16
C GLY A 375 0.15 -2.34 -15.65
N LYS A 376 0.51 -1.20 -15.06
CA LYS A 376 1.89 -0.87 -14.63
C LYS A 376 1.92 -0.46 -13.16
N SER A 377 3.09 -0.60 -12.54
CA SER A 377 3.35 -0.13 -11.18
C SER A 377 2.41 -0.72 -10.13
N ASN A 378 1.95 -1.97 -10.33
CA ASN A 378 1.10 -2.67 -9.39
C ASN A 378 1.92 -3.56 -8.46
N THR A 379 1.56 -3.59 -7.18
CA THR A 379 2.13 -4.50 -6.17
C THR A 379 1.04 -5.45 -5.68
N ALA A 380 1.20 -6.75 -5.93
CA ALA A 380 0.27 -7.80 -5.52
C ALA A 380 1.00 -8.88 -4.72
N MET A 381 0.63 -9.07 -3.45
CA MET A 381 1.24 -10.08 -2.57
C MET A 381 0.16 -10.92 -1.88
N GLY A 382 0.20 -12.24 -2.05
CA GLY A 382 -0.74 -13.19 -1.47
C GLY A 382 -1.50 -14.03 -2.50
N TYR A 383 -2.27 -15.00 -2.01
CA TYR A 383 -3.10 -15.86 -2.86
C TYR A 383 -4.14 -15.04 -3.62
N ARG A 384 -4.05 -15.03 -4.96
CA ARG A 384 -4.98 -14.32 -5.86
C ARG A 384 -5.16 -12.83 -5.55
N ALA A 385 -4.14 -12.17 -4.99
CA ALA A 385 -4.14 -10.72 -4.84
C ALA A 385 -4.20 -10.05 -6.23
N LEU A 386 -5.08 -9.07 -6.41
CA LEU A 386 -5.27 -8.32 -7.66
C LEU A 386 -5.48 -9.20 -8.91
N TYR A 387 -6.20 -10.31 -8.75
CA TYR A 387 -6.29 -11.41 -9.73
C TYR A 387 -6.83 -10.99 -11.11
N SER A 388 -7.92 -10.21 -11.15
CA SER A 388 -8.63 -9.83 -12.38
C SER A 388 -8.13 -8.57 -13.07
N ASN A 389 -7.12 -7.88 -12.52
CA ASN A 389 -6.65 -6.61 -13.08
C ASN A 389 -6.11 -6.85 -14.48
N THR A 390 -6.51 -6.04 -15.47
CA THR A 390 -6.01 -6.09 -16.85
C THR A 390 -5.19 -4.85 -17.17
N THR A 391 -5.75 -3.66 -16.93
CA THR A 391 -5.15 -2.37 -17.30
C THR A 391 -4.96 -1.39 -16.14
N GLY A 392 -5.50 -1.68 -14.95
CA GLY A 392 -5.36 -0.81 -13.78
C GLY A 392 -3.91 -0.59 -13.38
N VAL A 393 -3.60 0.60 -12.88
CA VAL A 393 -2.24 1.04 -12.54
C VAL A 393 -2.13 1.52 -11.10
N ASN A 394 -0.91 1.49 -10.56
CA ASN A 394 -0.58 2.04 -9.23
C ASN A 394 -1.45 1.45 -8.11
N ASN A 395 -1.77 0.15 -8.18
CA ASN A 395 -2.55 -0.55 -7.17
C ASN A 395 -1.63 -1.33 -6.21
N ILE A 396 -1.96 -1.28 -4.91
CA ILE A 396 -1.34 -2.09 -3.86
C ILE A 396 -2.38 -3.08 -3.35
N SER A 397 -2.06 -4.38 -3.43
CA SER A 397 -2.93 -5.48 -3.02
C SER A 397 -2.12 -6.46 -2.19
N ILE A 398 -2.32 -6.49 -0.87
CA ILE A 398 -1.57 -7.35 0.05
C ILE A 398 -2.57 -8.15 0.88
N GLY A 399 -2.56 -9.47 0.73
CA GLY A 399 -3.48 -10.38 1.42
C GLY A 399 -4.29 -11.22 0.44
N LYS A 400 -4.82 -12.34 0.96
CA LYS A 400 -5.65 -13.29 0.20
C LYS A 400 -6.82 -12.57 -0.46
N GLU A 401 -6.97 -12.71 -1.77
CA GLU A 401 -8.11 -12.21 -2.53
C GLU A 401 -8.41 -10.70 -2.33
N SER A 402 -7.40 -9.93 -1.91
CA SER A 402 -7.47 -8.46 -1.94
C SER A 402 -7.60 -7.99 -3.40
N LEU A 403 -8.48 -7.01 -3.67
CA LEU A 403 -8.79 -6.50 -5.02
C LEU A 403 -9.11 -7.58 -6.08
N TYR A 404 -9.67 -8.71 -5.66
CA TYR A 404 -9.81 -9.90 -6.50
C TYR A 404 -10.54 -9.63 -7.84
N LYS A 405 -11.70 -8.95 -7.80
CA LYS A 405 -12.54 -8.69 -8.98
C LYS A 405 -12.22 -7.38 -9.71
N THR A 406 -11.20 -6.63 -9.28
CA THR A 406 -10.86 -5.35 -9.90
C THR A 406 -10.23 -5.55 -11.27
N ILE A 407 -10.77 -4.90 -12.31
CA ILE A 407 -10.34 -5.10 -13.70
C ILE A 407 -9.48 -3.94 -14.22
N THR A 408 -10.01 -2.71 -14.23
CA THR A 408 -9.38 -1.56 -14.90
C THR A 408 -9.09 -0.38 -13.96
N LYS A 409 -9.35 -0.53 -12.66
CA LYS A 409 -9.33 0.58 -11.70
C LYS A 409 -7.93 0.81 -11.14
N SER A 410 -7.66 2.05 -10.73
CA SER A 410 -6.31 2.53 -10.40
C SER A 410 -6.28 3.28 -9.07
N TYR A 411 -5.06 3.45 -8.54
CA TYR A 411 -4.77 4.18 -7.29
C TYR A 411 -5.40 3.53 -6.04
N LEU A 412 -5.49 2.20 -6.02
CA LEU A 412 -6.12 1.45 -4.95
C LEU A 412 -5.10 0.96 -3.93
N VAL A 413 -5.49 0.94 -2.66
CA VAL A 413 -4.73 0.29 -1.60
C VAL A 413 -5.64 -0.71 -0.89
N ALA A 414 -5.32 -1.99 -0.96
CA ALA A 414 -6.04 -3.05 -0.27
C ALA A 414 -5.05 -3.91 0.52
N ILE A 415 -5.17 -3.91 1.85
CA ILE A 415 -4.31 -4.67 2.75
C ILE A 415 -5.19 -5.50 3.69
N GLY A 416 -5.18 -6.82 3.56
CA GLY A 416 -6.00 -7.74 4.35
C GLY A 416 -6.77 -8.73 3.46
N ASP A 417 -7.24 -9.83 4.05
CA ASP A 417 -8.04 -10.82 3.33
C ASP A 417 -9.36 -10.19 2.86
N SER A 418 -9.61 -10.30 1.56
CA SER A 418 -10.82 -9.83 0.87
C SER A 418 -11.07 -8.32 0.99
N ALA A 419 -10.03 -7.52 1.31
CA ALA A 419 -10.12 -6.06 1.26
C ALA A 419 -10.40 -5.62 -0.20
N LEU A 420 -11.40 -4.76 -0.39
CA LEU A 420 -11.85 -4.30 -1.72
C LEU A 420 -12.17 -5.42 -2.73
N TYR A 421 -12.58 -6.60 -2.27
CA TYR A 421 -12.78 -7.79 -3.10
C TYR A 421 -13.61 -7.55 -4.38
N SER A 422 -14.68 -6.75 -4.30
CA SER A 422 -15.59 -6.47 -5.43
C SER A 422 -15.34 -5.15 -6.16
N ASN A 423 -14.27 -4.41 -5.81
CA ASN A 423 -14.05 -3.04 -6.26
C ASN A 423 -14.05 -2.93 -7.80
N GLY A 424 -14.95 -2.10 -8.33
CA GLY A 424 -15.06 -1.82 -9.75
C GLY A 424 -15.91 -2.81 -10.56
N LEU A 425 -16.54 -3.81 -9.93
CA LEU A 425 -17.28 -4.88 -10.62
C LEU A 425 -18.39 -4.36 -11.55
N THR A 426 -19.07 -3.28 -11.17
CA THR A 426 -20.18 -2.68 -11.94
C THR A 426 -19.93 -1.20 -12.22
N ALA A 427 -18.67 -0.78 -12.29
CA ALA A 427 -18.27 0.62 -12.48
C ALA A 427 -17.96 0.92 -13.96
N PRO A 428 -18.95 1.39 -14.76
CA PRO A 428 -18.74 1.70 -16.18
C PRO A 428 -17.71 2.80 -16.41
N ASN A 429 -17.59 3.77 -15.50
CA ASN A 429 -16.81 4.96 -15.77
C ASN A 429 -15.37 4.87 -15.23
N PRO A 430 -14.37 5.55 -15.86
CA PRO A 430 -12.98 5.48 -15.43
C PRO A 430 -12.70 6.01 -14.01
N TRP A 431 -13.47 7.00 -13.56
CA TRP A 431 -13.34 7.67 -12.26
C TRP A 431 -14.00 6.90 -11.10
N GLU A 432 -14.96 6.04 -11.40
CA GLU A 432 -15.64 5.20 -10.42
C GLU A 432 -14.73 4.09 -9.88
N ALA A 433 -14.90 3.75 -8.60
CA ALA A 433 -14.12 2.74 -7.92
C ALA A 433 -12.60 2.98 -7.95
N THR A 434 -12.16 4.24 -8.02
CA THR A 434 -10.76 4.66 -7.95
C THR A 434 -10.42 5.27 -6.59
N ALA A 435 -9.11 5.35 -6.29
CA ALA A 435 -8.58 6.05 -5.10
C ALA A 435 -9.16 5.59 -3.75
N ASN A 436 -9.59 4.32 -3.70
CA ASN A 436 -10.07 3.69 -2.47
C ASN A 436 -8.93 3.04 -1.69
N ILE A 437 -8.94 3.25 -0.38
CA ILE A 437 -8.03 2.64 0.59
C ILE A 437 -8.84 1.73 1.53
N ALA A 438 -8.47 0.46 1.61
CA ALA A 438 -9.05 -0.52 2.52
C ALA A 438 -7.96 -1.32 3.24
N ILE A 439 -7.95 -1.26 4.57
CA ILE A 439 -6.98 -1.97 5.41
C ILE A 439 -7.76 -2.76 6.48
N GLY A 440 -7.62 -4.08 6.49
CA GLY A 440 -8.27 -5.00 7.43
C GLY A 440 -9.08 -6.11 6.76
N TYR A 441 -9.43 -7.13 7.54
CA TYR A 441 -10.24 -8.26 7.08
C TYR A 441 -11.61 -7.79 6.58
N GLN A 442 -11.90 -8.05 5.30
CA GLN A 442 -13.15 -7.69 4.63
C GLN A 442 -13.49 -6.19 4.74
N SER A 443 -12.48 -5.32 4.87
CA SER A 443 -12.66 -3.86 4.80
C SER A 443 -13.14 -3.47 3.40
N MET A 444 -14.29 -2.80 3.33
CA MET A 444 -14.90 -2.30 2.10
C MET A 444 -15.04 -3.37 0.99
N ALA A 445 -15.31 -4.62 1.38
CA ALA A 445 -15.24 -5.79 0.49
C ALA A 445 -16.27 -5.78 -0.66
N LEU A 446 -17.41 -5.10 -0.47
CA LEU A 446 -18.51 -5.08 -1.43
C LEU A 446 -18.59 -3.78 -2.24
N ASN A 447 -17.57 -2.92 -2.20
CA ASN A 447 -17.54 -1.73 -3.04
C ASN A 447 -17.58 -2.11 -4.50
N THR A 448 -18.48 -1.52 -5.27
CA THR A 448 -18.61 -1.77 -6.71
C THR A 448 -18.33 -0.53 -7.53
N VAL A 449 -18.77 0.66 -7.06
CA VAL A 449 -18.69 1.94 -7.79
C VAL A 449 -18.12 3.07 -6.92
N GLY A 450 -18.26 3.00 -5.60
CA GLY A 450 -17.83 4.06 -4.68
C GLY A 450 -16.34 4.40 -4.84
N TRP A 451 -15.98 5.67 -4.72
CA TRP A 451 -14.62 6.19 -4.97
C TRP A 451 -14.17 7.13 -3.84
N ASP A 452 -12.87 7.39 -3.74
CA ASP A 452 -12.24 8.23 -2.71
C ASP A 452 -12.60 7.83 -1.26
N ASN A 453 -12.82 6.54 -0.99
CA ASN A 453 -13.10 6.07 0.36
C ASN A 453 -11.83 5.62 1.09
N ILE A 454 -11.74 5.93 2.39
CA ILE A 454 -10.73 5.38 3.30
C ILE A 454 -11.46 4.48 4.30
N SER A 455 -11.05 3.22 4.41
CA SER A 455 -11.65 2.24 5.32
C SER A 455 -10.60 1.40 6.02
N ILE A 456 -10.43 1.60 7.32
CA ILE A 456 -9.40 0.93 8.14
C ILE A 456 -10.08 0.21 9.31
N GLY A 457 -10.04 -1.11 9.32
CA GLY A 457 -10.66 -1.93 10.37
C GLY A 457 -11.20 -3.26 9.86
N VAL A 458 -11.56 -4.13 10.81
CA VAL A 458 -12.25 -5.37 10.49
C VAL A 458 -13.68 -5.03 10.08
N LYS A 459 -14.09 -5.47 8.88
CA LYS A 459 -15.43 -5.24 8.32
C LYS A 459 -15.87 -3.76 8.32
N SER A 460 -14.94 -2.81 8.30
CA SER A 460 -15.24 -1.38 8.16
C SER A 460 -15.79 -1.10 6.77
N ALA A 461 -16.88 -0.34 6.68
CA ALA A 461 -17.59 -0.03 5.43
C ALA A 461 -17.91 -1.27 4.57
N ARG A 462 -18.07 -2.45 5.19
CA ARG A 462 -18.10 -3.75 4.50
C ARG A 462 -19.08 -3.79 3.34
N PHE A 463 -20.29 -3.27 3.56
CA PHE A 463 -21.38 -3.29 2.59
C PHE A 463 -21.40 -2.09 1.65
N ASN A 464 -20.43 -1.17 1.73
CA ASN A 464 -20.41 0.01 0.87
C ASN A 464 -20.37 -0.44 -0.57
N THR A 465 -21.33 -0.04 -1.41
CA THR A 465 -21.39 -0.41 -2.83
C THR A 465 -21.09 0.79 -3.72
N THR A 466 -21.80 1.90 -3.53
CA THR A 466 -21.66 3.12 -4.35
C THR A 466 -21.31 4.37 -3.53
N GLY A 467 -21.29 4.27 -2.21
CA GLY A 467 -20.90 5.38 -1.33
C GLY A 467 -19.48 5.85 -1.59
N ALA A 468 -19.29 7.17 -1.62
CA ALA A 468 -18.04 7.82 -2.00
C ALA A 468 -17.58 8.82 -0.94
N ARG A 469 -16.27 9.10 -0.90
CA ARG A 469 -15.66 10.10 -0.01
C ARG A 469 -15.96 9.86 1.48
N ASN A 470 -16.01 8.61 1.89
CA ASN A 470 -16.17 8.25 3.30
C ASN A 470 -14.81 8.04 3.97
N VAL A 471 -14.66 8.48 5.22
CA VAL A 471 -13.48 8.21 6.06
C VAL A 471 -13.91 7.32 7.22
N VAL A 472 -13.43 6.08 7.25
CA VAL A 472 -13.90 5.04 8.15
C VAL A 472 -12.73 4.39 8.86
N VAL A 473 -12.73 4.41 10.20
CA VAL A 473 -11.67 3.83 11.04
C VAL A 473 -12.30 3.13 12.25
N GLY A 474 -12.21 1.81 12.33
CA GLY A 474 -12.73 1.03 13.45
C GLY A 474 -13.38 -0.29 13.05
N ASN A 475 -13.50 -1.22 14.00
CA ASN A 475 -14.21 -2.49 13.76
C ASN A 475 -15.69 -2.21 13.53
N ALA A 476 -16.22 -2.70 12.40
CA ALA A 476 -17.60 -2.51 11.98
C ALA A 476 -18.08 -1.03 11.97
N ALA A 477 -17.16 -0.08 11.82
CA ALA A 477 -17.51 1.31 11.53
C ALA A 477 -18.16 1.39 10.14
N LEU A 478 -19.25 2.15 10.03
CA LEU A 478 -20.04 2.34 8.80
C LEU A 478 -20.48 1.00 8.15
N TYR A 479 -20.73 -0.03 8.97
CA TYR A 479 -20.87 -1.43 8.52
C TYR A 479 -21.93 -1.62 7.43
N SER A 480 -23.15 -1.10 7.64
CA SER A 480 -24.31 -1.34 6.78
C SER A 480 -24.44 -0.36 5.60
N ASN A 481 -23.49 0.56 5.43
CA ASN A 481 -23.57 1.58 4.39
C ASN A 481 -23.55 0.92 3.02
N THR A 482 -24.43 1.32 2.12
CA THR A 482 -24.48 0.89 0.72
C THR A 482 -24.19 2.08 -0.19
N THR A 483 -24.90 3.20 -0.02
CA THR A 483 -24.82 4.36 -0.94
C THR A 483 -24.53 5.69 -0.25
N GLY A 484 -24.37 5.70 1.09
CA GLY A 484 -24.05 6.91 1.84
C GLY A 484 -22.65 7.42 1.52
N SER A 485 -22.51 8.74 1.43
CA SER A 485 -21.31 9.44 0.97
C SER A 485 -20.97 10.62 1.87
N GLY A 486 -19.69 11.00 1.90
CA GLY A 486 -19.21 12.19 2.61
C GLY A 486 -19.28 12.07 4.14
N SER A 487 -19.22 10.86 4.68
CA SER A 487 -19.33 10.62 6.12
C SER A 487 -17.98 10.26 6.76
N VAL A 488 -17.77 10.70 8.00
CA VAL A 488 -16.65 10.31 8.87
C VAL A 488 -17.18 9.37 9.95
N ALA A 489 -16.61 8.16 10.04
CA ALA A 489 -16.97 7.14 11.02
C ALA A 489 -15.70 6.60 11.71
N ILE A 490 -15.39 7.12 12.89
CA ILE A 490 -14.18 6.76 13.64
C ILE A 490 -14.59 6.18 14.99
N GLY A 491 -14.32 4.89 15.23
CA GLY A 491 -14.71 4.17 16.45
C GLY A 491 -15.38 2.84 16.13
N ILE A 492 -15.41 1.94 17.12
CA ILE A 492 -16.11 0.67 16.99
C ILE A 492 -17.60 0.94 16.80
N ASN A 493 -18.23 0.32 15.82
CA ASN A 493 -19.67 0.46 15.53
C ASN A 493 -20.17 1.90 15.28
N ALA A 494 -19.29 2.87 15.01
CA ALA A 494 -19.73 4.20 14.61
C ALA A 494 -20.53 4.11 13.29
N LEU A 495 -21.72 4.73 13.23
CA LEU A 495 -22.62 4.66 12.07
C LEU A 495 -23.01 3.24 11.62
N TYR A 496 -23.12 2.29 12.55
CA TYR A 496 -23.32 0.87 12.25
C TYR A 496 -24.52 0.58 11.34
N THR A 497 -25.71 1.16 11.60
CA THR A 497 -26.93 0.91 10.82
C THR A 497 -27.11 1.85 9.63
N ASN A 498 -26.24 2.84 9.45
CA ASN A 498 -26.38 3.80 8.36
C ASN A 498 -26.27 3.09 7.01
N THR A 499 -27.31 3.15 6.18
CA THR A 499 -27.34 2.50 4.85
C THR A 499 -27.06 3.48 3.72
N ASN A 500 -27.66 4.68 3.74
CA ASN A 500 -27.63 5.60 2.61
C ASN A 500 -27.60 7.09 2.98
N ARG A 501 -27.41 7.41 4.27
CA ARG A 501 -27.37 8.80 4.74
C ARG A 501 -25.99 9.41 4.50
N LYS A 502 -25.95 10.74 4.43
CA LYS A 502 -24.80 11.51 3.95
C LYS A 502 -24.44 12.64 4.90
N ASN A 503 -23.21 13.13 4.77
CA ASN A 503 -22.66 14.28 5.50
C ASN A 503 -22.71 14.09 7.02
N LEU A 504 -22.26 12.92 7.50
CA LEU A 504 -22.28 12.58 8.92
C LEU A 504 -20.89 12.65 9.51
N VAL A 505 -20.79 13.04 10.78
CA VAL A 505 -19.57 12.93 11.57
C VAL A 505 -19.89 12.10 12.80
N ALA A 506 -19.27 10.93 12.93
CA ALA A 506 -19.39 10.04 14.07
C ALA A 506 -17.99 9.66 14.56
N VAL A 507 -17.58 10.18 15.72
CA VAL A 507 -16.27 9.95 16.32
C VAL A 507 -16.46 9.47 17.75
N GLY A 508 -16.28 8.17 17.98
CA GLY A 508 -16.48 7.49 19.27
C GLY A 508 -17.10 6.11 19.10
N ASP A 509 -16.98 5.27 20.14
CA ASP A 509 -17.69 3.98 20.18
C ASP A 509 -19.20 4.21 20.06
N SER A 510 -19.80 3.55 19.06
CA SER A 510 -21.25 3.54 18.84
C SER A 510 -21.87 4.94 18.67
N ALA A 511 -21.09 5.93 18.24
CA ALA A 511 -21.62 7.23 17.86
C ALA A 511 -22.55 7.08 16.64
N LEU A 512 -23.75 7.67 16.69
CA LEU A 512 -24.78 7.55 15.64
C LEU A 512 -25.14 6.10 15.27
N TYR A 513 -25.10 5.17 16.23
CA TYR A 513 -25.27 3.74 15.97
C TYR A 513 -26.55 3.39 15.20
N ASN A 514 -27.72 3.93 15.60
CA ASN A 514 -29.02 3.68 14.98
C ASN A 514 -29.39 4.65 13.84
N ASN A 515 -28.47 5.52 13.42
CA ASN A 515 -28.75 6.61 12.49
C ASN A 515 -29.24 6.07 11.13
N GLY A 516 -30.41 6.52 10.71
CA GLY A 516 -31.01 6.10 9.44
C GLY A 516 -31.77 4.78 9.50
N LEU A 517 -32.01 4.22 10.69
CA LEU A 517 -32.83 3.03 10.85
C LEU A 517 -34.30 3.32 10.54
N ASN A 518 -34.92 2.51 9.67
CA ASN A 518 -36.35 2.55 9.32
C ASN A 518 -36.87 3.89 8.76
N VAL A 519 -36.03 4.67 8.08
CA VAL A 519 -36.42 5.98 7.53
C VAL A 519 -36.49 6.02 6.00
N ILE A 520 -37.52 6.70 5.49
CA ILE A 520 -37.88 6.71 4.07
C ILE A 520 -37.33 7.95 3.34
N TYR A 521 -37.42 9.14 3.96
CA TYR A 521 -37.02 10.38 3.30
C TYR A 521 -35.51 10.57 3.28
N SER A 522 -35.01 11.22 2.22
CA SER A 522 -33.58 11.43 1.98
C SER A 522 -32.92 12.41 2.96
N TYR A 523 -33.68 13.36 3.51
CA TYR A 523 -33.18 14.36 4.47
C TYR A 523 -33.08 13.82 5.90
N HIS A 524 -33.85 12.76 6.24
CA HIS A 524 -33.79 12.15 7.56
C HIS A 524 -32.38 11.68 7.88
N ALA A 525 -31.98 11.85 9.14
CA ALA A 525 -30.73 11.32 9.67
C ALA A 525 -29.48 11.77 8.89
N SER A 526 -29.54 12.96 8.29
CA SER A 526 -28.44 13.60 7.55
C SER A 526 -27.85 14.77 8.34
N LYS A 527 -26.62 15.17 8.02
CA LYS A 527 -25.95 16.34 8.61
C LYS A 527 -25.81 16.32 10.14
N ASN A 528 -25.77 15.13 10.75
CA ASN A 528 -25.53 14.99 12.18
C ASN A 528 -24.03 14.94 12.49
N THR A 529 -23.61 15.66 13.52
CA THR A 529 -22.26 15.63 14.09
C THR A 529 -22.32 15.02 15.49
N ALA A 530 -21.54 13.98 15.75
CA ALA A 530 -21.55 13.19 16.97
C ALA A 530 -20.10 12.86 17.37
N ILE A 531 -19.60 13.49 18.43
CA ILE A 531 -18.22 13.33 18.91
C ILE A 531 -18.25 12.94 20.39
N GLY A 532 -17.95 11.68 20.67
CA GLY A 532 -17.98 11.07 22.00
C GLY A 532 -18.53 9.64 21.95
N SER A 533 -18.25 8.84 22.98
CA SER A 533 -18.86 7.52 23.09
C SER A 533 -20.38 7.67 23.23
N LYS A 534 -21.12 6.91 22.42
CA LYS A 534 -22.60 6.83 22.41
C LYS A 534 -23.33 8.18 22.22
N THR A 535 -22.67 9.17 21.61
CA THR A 535 -23.36 10.40 21.17
C THR A 535 -24.37 10.09 20.09
N LEU A 536 -25.59 10.65 20.21
CA LEU A 536 -26.69 10.42 19.25
C LEU A 536 -26.96 8.93 18.96
N PHE A 537 -26.72 8.04 19.93
CA PHE A 537 -26.86 6.58 19.77
C PHE A 537 -28.26 6.16 19.28
N GLY A 538 -29.31 6.76 19.85
CA GLY A 538 -30.71 6.47 19.55
C GLY A 538 -31.27 7.15 18.31
N ASN A 539 -30.48 8.00 17.62
CA ASN A 539 -30.98 8.80 16.51
C ASN A 539 -31.43 7.91 15.37
N THR A 540 -32.69 8.03 14.94
CA THR A 540 -33.25 7.26 13.81
C THR A 540 -33.50 8.16 12.61
N SER A 541 -34.20 9.29 12.81
CA SER A 541 -34.56 10.23 11.74
C SER A 541 -34.13 11.69 11.95
N GLY A 542 -33.75 12.06 13.18
CA GLY A 542 -33.34 13.42 13.51
C GLY A 542 -32.16 13.88 12.64
N PHE A 543 -32.21 15.11 12.13
CA PHE A 543 -31.21 15.67 11.22
C PHE A 543 -30.65 16.99 11.75
N GLU A 544 -29.49 17.41 11.25
CA GLU A 544 -28.81 18.66 11.63
C GLU A 544 -28.53 18.81 13.14
N ASN A 545 -28.35 17.68 13.86
CA ASN A 545 -27.97 17.71 15.27
C ASN A 545 -26.44 17.77 15.44
N THR A 546 -25.96 18.53 16.41
CA THR A 546 -24.55 18.59 16.83
C THR A 546 -24.44 18.12 18.29
N ALA A 547 -23.76 17.01 18.54
CA ALA A 547 -23.56 16.43 19.86
C ALA A 547 -22.07 16.19 20.13
N ILE A 548 -21.52 16.78 21.18
CA ILE A 548 -20.14 16.66 21.61
C ILE A 548 -20.10 16.35 23.11
N GLY A 549 -19.50 15.23 23.50
CA GLY A 549 -19.40 14.77 24.89
C GLY A 549 -19.90 13.35 25.11
N PHE A 550 -19.56 12.73 26.24
CA PHE A 550 -20.06 11.38 26.56
C PHE A 550 -21.58 11.37 26.69
N ASN A 551 -22.25 10.47 25.95
CA ASN A 551 -23.72 10.30 25.94
C ASN A 551 -24.55 11.57 25.63
N ALA A 552 -23.96 12.60 24.99
CA ALA A 552 -24.73 13.76 24.55
C ALA A 552 -25.80 13.35 23.52
N LEU A 553 -27.05 13.83 23.70
CA LEU A 553 -28.20 13.51 22.83
C LEU A 553 -28.47 11.99 22.63
N THR A 554 -28.10 11.14 23.59
CA THR A 554 -28.13 9.68 23.37
C THR A 554 -29.52 9.12 23.04
N ASN A 555 -30.61 9.65 23.63
CA ASN A 555 -31.97 9.13 23.42
C ASN A 555 -32.74 9.89 22.32
N ASN A 556 -32.09 10.81 21.60
CA ASN A 556 -32.72 11.54 20.50
C ASN A 556 -33.12 10.56 19.44
N THR A 557 -34.41 10.46 19.10
CA THR A 557 -34.90 9.57 18.04
C THR A 557 -35.17 10.35 16.76
N THR A 558 -36.03 11.38 16.85
CA THR A 558 -36.46 12.18 15.69
C THR A 558 -36.20 13.68 15.83
N GLY A 559 -35.78 14.15 17.01
CA GLY A 559 -35.47 15.56 17.26
C GLY A 559 -34.38 16.07 16.32
N SER A 560 -34.57 17.28 15.80
CA SER A 560 -33.72 17.88 14.76
C SER A 560 -33.19 19.25 15.19
N SER A 561 -32.07 19.65 14.59
CA SER A 561 -31.43 20.95 14.82
C SER A 561 -31.05 21.23 16.29
N ASN A 562 -30.76 20.19 17.08
CA ASN A 562 -30.30 20.34 18.46
C ASN A 562 -28.78 20.46 18.54
N THR A 563 -28.28 21.30 19.45
CA THR A 563 -26.86 21.43 19.80
C THR A 563 -26.66 20.99 21.24
N ALA A 564 -25.87 19.95 21.49
CA ALA A 564 -25.50 19.46 22.81
C ALA A 564 -23.97 19.40 22.95
N ASN A 565 -23.40 20.25 23.80
CA ASN A 565 -21.97 20.30 24.08
C ASN A 565 -21.72 20.12 25.59
N GLY A 566 -21.42 18.89 26.00
CA GLY A 566 -21.21 18.53 27.39
C GLY A 566 -21.49 17.06 27.68
N ASN A 567 -20.97 16.56 28.81
CA ASN A 567 -21.32 15.24 29.32
C ASN A 567 -22.83 15.20 29.64
N LEU A 568 -23.54 14.23 29.08
CA LEU A 568 -24.98 14.01 29.30
C LEU A 568 -25.89 15.22 28.97
N ALA A 569 -25.41 16.16 28.14
CA ALA A 569 -26.25 17.26 27.65
C ALA A 569 -27.40 16.71 26.76
N LEU A 570 -28.64 17.17 26.99
CA LEU A 570 -29.84 16.70 26.28
C LEU A 570 -30.03 15.17 26.28
N PHE A 571 -29.63 14.48 27.36
CA PHE A 571 -29.61 13.02 27.42
C PHE A 571 -30.97 12.36 27.13
N TYR A 572 -32.06 12.87 27.70
CA TYR A 572 -33.41 12.32 27.52
C TYR A 572 -34.22 12.94 26.37
N ASN A 573 -33.61 13.81 25.54
CA ASN A 573 -34.32 14.41 24.41
C ASN A 573 -34.73 13.30 23.45
N THR A 574 -36.02 13.16 23.14
CA THR A 574 -36.51 12.14 22.20
C THR A 574 -36.89 12.78 20.88
N ILE A 575 -37.73 13.82 20.94
CA ILE A 575 -38.31 14.47 19.75
C ILE A 575 -38.19 16.00 19.74
N GLY A 576 -37.75 16.61 20.85
CA GLY A 576 -37.56 18.06 20.93
C GLY A 576 -36.59 18.58 19.88
N ASN A 577 -36.89 19.75 19.32
CA ASN A 577 -36.14 20.38 18.24
C ASN A 577 -35.51 21.70 18.70
N THR A 578 -34.50 22.14 17.95
CA THR A 578 -33.92 23.49 18.08
C THR A 578 -33.44 23.85 19.49
N ASN A 579 -33.08 22.85 20.31
CA ASN A 579 -32.53 23.08 21.64
C ASN A 579 -31.02 23.24 21.59
N THR A 580 -30.49 24.20 22.35
CA THR A 580 -29.05 24.42 22.57
C THR A 580 -28.70 24.14 24.03
N ALA A 581 -27.80 23.20 24.30
CA ALA A 581 -27.36 22.80 25.62
C ALA A 581 -25.83 22.79 25.67
N THR A 582 -25.22 23.74 26.37
CA THR A 582 -23.77 23.86 26.55
C THR A 582 -23.44 23.78 28.04
N GLY A 583 -22.85 22.66 28.47
CA GLY A 583 -22.55 22.38 29.87
C GLY A 583 -22.88 20.93 30.25
N SER A 584 -22.25 20.43 31.32
CA SER A 584 -22.58 19.10 31.85
C SER A 584 -24.02 19.09 32.37
N PHE A 585 -24.80 18.08 31.96
CA PHE A 585 -26.22 17.94 32.34
C PHE A 585 -27.13 19.12 31.97
N ALA A 586 -26.73 20.00 31.05
CA ALA A 586 -27.61 21.03 30.53
C ALA A 586 -28.79 20.38 29.77
N LEU A 587 -30.03 20.81 30.06
CA LEU A 587 -31.27 20.25 29.49
C LEU A 587 -31.39 18.71 29.64
N TYR A 588 -30.85 18.13 30.71
CA TYR A 588 -30.75 16.68 30.90
C TYR A 588 -32.08 15.93 30.73
N ALA A 589 -33.16 16.43 31.33
CA ALA A 589 -34.48 15.78 31.34
C ALA A 589 -35.41 16.20 30.18
N ASN A 590 -34.95 17.06 29.25
CA ASN A 590 -35.79 17.52 28.14
C ASN A 590 -36.23 16.33 27.31
N THR A 591 -37.53 16.15 27.08
CA THR A 591 -38.05 15.05 26.26
C THR A 591 -38.60 15.56 24.93
N ILE A 592 -39.47 16.59 25.00
CA ILE A 592 -40.23 17.11 23.85
C ILE A 592 -40.09 18.63 23.69
N GLY A 593 -39.66 19.36 24.74
CA GLY A 593 -39.53 20.82 24.70
C GLY A 593 -38.68 21.30 23.52
N ASN A 594 -39.11 22.41 22.89
CA ASN A 594 -38.45 23.00 21.72
C ASN A 594 -37.86 24.37 22.04
N ASP A 595 -36.89 24.79 21.24
CA ASP A 595 -36.36 26.17 21.25
C ASP A 595 -35.81 26.61 22.62
N ASN A 596 -35.27 25.67 23.42
CA ASN A 596 -34.63 26.01 24.70
C ASN A 596 -33.12 26.25 24.52
N SER A 597 -32.59 27.27 25.20
CA SER A 597 -31.17 27.59 25.23
C SER A 597 -30.63 27.51 26.65
N ALA A 598 -29.76 26.55 26.95
CA ALA A 598 -29.16 26.31 28.25
C ALA A 598 -27.63 26.37 28.16
N THR A 599 -27.02 27.33 28.83
CA THR A 599 -25.57 27.50 28.90
C THR A 599 -25.13 27.54 30.36
N GLY A 600 -24.50 26.47 30.85
CA GLY A 600 -24.11 26.31 32.24
C GLY A 600 -24.24 24.85 32.70
N VAL A 601 -23.58 24.49 33.80
CA VAL A 601 -23.79 23.19 34.44
C VAL A 601 -25.22 23.14 34.98
N GLN A 602 -25.95 22.07 34.66
CA GLN A 602 -27.33 21.83 35.12
C GLN A 602 -28.34 22.93 34.76
N ALA A 603 -28.02 23.85 33.85
CA ALA A 603 -28.99 24.80 33.33
C ALA A 603 -30.19 24.06 32.70
N LEU A 604 -31.42 24.40 33.09
CA LEU A 604 -32.66 23.73 32.66
C LEU A 604 -32.68 22.20 32.89
N TYR A 605 -32.00 21.69 33.92
CA TYR A 605 -31.85 20.25 34.18
C TYR A 605 -33.18 19.46 34.14
N SER A 606 -34.23 19.96 34.80
CA SER A 606 -35.52 19.26 34.96
C SER A 606 -36.55 19.56 33.87
N ASN A 607 -36.21 20.35 32.84
CA ASN A 607 -37.18 20.73 31.79
C ASN A 607 -37.66 19.48 31.09
N THR A 608 -38.96 19.20 31.04
CA THR A 608 -39.49 18.03 30.35
C THR A 608 -40.16 18.42 29.04
N THR A 609 -41.08 19.38 29.07
CA THR A 609 -41.86 19.85 27.90
C THR A 609 -41.85 21.37 27.72
N GLY A 610 -41.29 22.14 28.66
CA GLY A 610 -41.18 23.60 28.54
C GLY A 610 -40.42 24.00 27.27
N SER A 611 -40.88 25.06 26.61
CA SER A 611 -40.33 25.56 25.34
C SER A 611 -40.00 27.05 25.42
N TYR A 612 -39.11 27.50 24.54
CA TYR A 612 -38.67 28.90 24.45
C TYR A 612 -38.03 29.44 25.74
N ASN A 613 -37.36 28.59 26.52
CA ASN A 613 -36.65 29.02 27.73
C ASN A 613 -35.17 29.32 27.45
N THR A 614 -34.64 30.41 28.01
CA THR A 614 -33.21 30.76 27.98
C THR A 614 -32.64 30.71 29.40
N ALA A 615 -31.60 29.92 29.64
CA ALA A 615 -30.92 29.77 30.92
C ALA A 615 -29.41 29.89 30.73
N THR A 616 -28.79 30.93 31.29
CA THR A 616 -27.35 31.20 31.21
C THR A 616 -26.79 31.35 32.62
N GLY A 617 -26.05 30.35 33.10
CA GLY A 617 -25.49 30.28 34.46
C GLY A 617 -25.60 28.87 35.04
N SER A 618 -24.79 28.56 36.06
CA SER A 618 -24.95 27.32 36.83
C SER A 618 -26.33 27.32 37.50
N ASP A 619 -27.06 26.21 37.34
CA ASP A 619 -28.36 25.97 37.99
C ASP A 619 -29.47 26.98 37.65
N ALA A 620 -29.29 27.77 36.60
CA ALA A 620 -30.33 28.65 36.08
C ALA A 620 -31.51 27.80 35.57
N LEU A 621 -32.73 28.12 36.03
CA LEU A 621 -33.97 27.38 35.70
C LEU A 621 -33.90 25.85 35.97
N ILE A 622 -33.10 25.39 36.94
CA ILE A 622 -32.86 23.95 37.17
C ILE A 622 -34.15 23.13 37.44
N SER A 623 -35.15 23.71 38.12
CA SER A 623 -36.43 23.05 38.44
C SER A 623 -37.54 23.26 37.40
N ASN A 624 -37.31 24.00 36.30
CA ASN A 624 -38.34 24.25 35.30
C ASN A 624 -38.79 22.92 34.72
N SER A 625 -40.09 22.61 34.77
CA SER A 625 -40.63 21.37 34.24
C SER A 625 -41.40 21.61 32.94
N THR A 626 -42.37 22.53 32.98
CA THR A 626 -43.29 22.82 31.87
C THR A 626 -43.43 24.31 31.55
N GLY A 627 -42.84 25.21 32.35
CA GLY A 627 -42.90 26.65 32.14
C GLY A 627 -42.29 27.05 30.79
N ASN A 628 -42.91 28.02 30.12
CA ASN A 628 -42.51 28.51 28.80
C ASN A 628 -42.04 29.96 28.85
N TYR A 629 -41.25 30.37 27.86
CA TYR A 629 -40.84 31.76 27.64
C TYR A 629 -40.12 32.40 28.85
N ASN A 630 -39.37 31.60 29.63
CA ASN A 630 -38.58 32.13 30.74
C ASN A 630 -37.15 32.48 30.29
N SER A 631 -36.62 33.61 30.74
CA SER A 631 -35.25 34.03 30.51
C SER A 631 -34.52 34.20 31.85
N ALA A 632 -33.47 33.43 32.09
CA ALA A 632 -32.68 33.43 33.32
C ALA A 632 -31.20 33.59 32.99
N THR A 633 -30.58 34.68 33.42
CA THR A 633 -29.14 34.94 33.25
C THR A 633 -28.53 35.25 34.61
N GLY A 634 -27.63 34.40 35.08
CA GLY A 634 -27.04 34.43 36.42
C GLY A 634 -27.09 33.05 37.07
N SER A 635 -26.14 32.76 37.95
CA SER A 635 -26.21 31.53 38.75
C SER A 635 -27.43 31.57 39.67
N ASN A 636 -28.17 30.46 39.71
CA ASN A 636 -29.43 30.28 40.44
C ASN A 636 -30.56 31.26 40.07
N ALA A 637 -30.49 31.92 38.92
CA ALA A 637 -31.61 32.73 38.44
C ALA A 637 -32.82 31.81 38.14
N LEU A 638 -34.00 32.15 38.65
CA LEU A 638 -35.23 31.35 38.50
C LEU A 638 -35.09 29.87 38.95
N LEU A 639 -34.25 29.60 39.96
CA LEU A 639 -33.89 28.24 40.39
C LEU A 639 -35.10 27.34 40.68
N ALA A 640 -36.09 27.82 41.44
CA ALA A 640 -37.25 27.04 41.87
C ALA A 640 -38.45 27.05 40.91
N ASN A 641 -38.34 27.67 39.74
CA ASN A 641 -39.47 27.82 38.81
C ASN A 641 -39.91 26.45 38.34
N MET A 642 -41.14 26.02 38.64
CA MET A 642 -41.64 24.71 38.23
C MET A 642 -42.51 24.82 36.97
N THR A 643 -43.47 25.74 36.97
CA THR A 643 -44.46 25.91 35.88
C THR A 643 -44.68 27.36 35.46
N GLY A 644 -44.14 28.34 36.20
CA GLY A 644 -44.30 29.76 35.88
C GLY A 644 -43.75 30.09 34.49
N SER A 645 -44.47 30.93 33.75
CA SER A 645 -44.14 31.31 32.37
C SER A 645 -43.91 32.82 32.24
N ASN A 646 -43.22 33.23 31.16
CA ASN A 646 -42.94 34.62 30.83
C ASN A 646 -42.15 35.39 31.91
N ASN A 647 -41.27 34.71 32.66
CA ASN A 647 -40.43 35.37 33.66
C ASN A 647 -39.06 35.74 33.09
N SER A 648 -38.54 36.91 33.46
CA SER A 648 -37.22 37.42 33.09
C SER A 648 -36.38 37.68 34.35
N ALA A 649 -35.29 36.97 34.55
CA ALA A 649 -34.40 37.08 35.70
C ALA A 649 -32.95 37.30 35.24
N PHE A 650 -32.39 38.47 35.52
CA PHE A 650 -31.03 38.87 35.17
C PHE A 650 -30.26 39.25 36.43
N GLY A 651 -29.47 38.33 36.98
CA GLY A 651 -28.67 38.53 38.19
C GLY A 651 -28.49 37.24 38.99
N TYR A 652 -27.48 37.21 39.88
CA TYR A 652 -27.33 36.13 40.85
C TYR A 652 -28.55 36.09 41.79
N ASN A 653 -29.16 34.91 41.93
CA ASN A 653 -30.35 34.67 42.76
C ASN A 653 -31.58 35.55 42.42
N ALA A 654 -31.66 36.14 41.22
CA ALA A 654 -32.86 36.85 40.78
C ALA A 654 -34.03 35.87 40.61
N LEU A 655 -35.21 36.19 41.17
CA LEU A 655 -36.40 35.31 41.16
C LEU A 655 -36.15 33.89 41.69
N TYR A 656 -35.22 33.72 42.64
CA TYR A 656 -34.76 32.41 43.11
C TYR A 656 -35.88 31.44 43.53
N TRP A 657 -36.85 31.91 44.33
CA TRP A 657 -37.93 31.08 44.88
C TRP A 657 -39.23 31.07 44.05
N ASN A 658 -39.23 31.63 42.84
CA ASN A 658 -40.44 31.67 42.00
C ASN A 658 -40.85 30.25 41.67
N THR A 659 -42.04 29.81 42.05
CA THR A 659 -42.53 28.44 41.77
C THR A 659 -43.54 28.43 40.63
N THR A 660 -44.56 29.29 40.72
CA THR A 660 -45.67 29.38 39.74
C THR A 660 -45.96 30.80 39.26
N GLY A 661 -45.30 31.82 39.82
CA GLY A 661 -45.52 33.22 39.42
C GLY A 661 -45.20 33.43 37.93
N GLU A 662 -45.96 34.30 37.27
CA GLU A 662 -45.85 34.57 35.83
C GLU A 662 -45.63 36.06 35.54
N ASN A 663 -45.06 36.34 34.37
CA ASN A 663 -44.88 37.70 33.86
C ASN A 663 -44.07 38.61 34.83
N ASN A 664 -43.09 38.05 35.54
CA ASN A 664 -42.22 38.82 36.42
C ASN A 664 -40.91 39.20 35.71
N THR A 665 -40.41 40.41 35.96
CA THR A 665 -39.11 40.90 35.50
C THR A 665 -38.24 41.26 36.70
N ALA A 666 -37.06 40.66 36.83
CA ALA A 666 -36.12 40.88 37.91
C ALA A 666 -34.71 41.12 37.35
N THR A 667 -34.16 42.31 37.51
CA THR A 667 -32.82 42.68 37.02
C THR A 667 -31.98 43.23 38.16
N GLY A 668 -31.00 42.47 38.63
CA GLY A 668 -30.14 42.82 39.76
C GLY A 668 -29.90 41.63 40.68
N LEU A 669 -28.89 41.74 41.53
CA LEU A 669 -28.59 40.72 42.54
C LEU A 669 -29.75 40.61 43.53
N SER A 670 -30.30 39.39 43.67
CA SER A 670 -31.44 39.06 44.53
C SER A 670 -32.69 39.92 44.32
N ALA A 671 -32.88 40.49 43.13
CA ALA A 671 -34.15 41.13 42.79
C ALA A 671 -35.29 40.09 42.80
N LEU A 672 -36.42 40.40 43.44
CA LEU A 672 -37.59 39.50 43.53
C LEU A 672 -37.27 38.11 44.16
N HIS A 673 -36.26 38.01 45.02
CA HIS A 673 -35.72 36.72 45.51
C HIS A 673 -36.76 35.77 46.13
N ALA A 674 -37.64 36.28 47.00
CA ALA A 674 -38.60 35.48 47.75
C ALA A 674 -39.94 35.23 47.02
N ASN A 675 -40.08 35.68 45.76
CA ASN A 675 -41.35 35.57 45.04
C ASN A 675 -41.70 34.10 44.87
N THR A 676 -42.87 33.65 45.31
CA THR A 676 -43.31 32.26 45.15
C THR A 676 -44.36 32.15 44.04
N SER A 677 -45.46 32.89 44.17
CA SER A 677 -46.57 32.89 43.21
C SER A 677 -47.03 34.28 42.76
N GLY A 678 -46.40 35.35 43.23
CA GLY A 678 -46.68 36.70 42.77
C GLY A 678 -46.44 36.86 41.26
N SER A 679 -47.32 37.58 40.57
CA SER A 679 -47.27 37.78 39.12
C SER A 679 -47.24 39.27 38.74
N PHE A 680 -46.80 39.56 37.52
CA PHE A 680 -46.75 40.92 36.95
C PHE A 680 -45.86 41.90 37.75
N ASN A 681 -44.83 41.42 38.45
CA ASN A 681 -43.90 42.29 39.18
C ASN A 681 -42.68 42.65 38.34
N THR A 682 -42.24 43.91 38.42
CA THR A 682 -41.00 44.41 37.80
C THR A 682 -40.07 44.92 38.89
N ALA A 683 -38.89 44.32 39.07
CA ALA A 683 -37.85 44.75 39.99
C ALA A 683 -36.53 44.98 39.24
N ALA A 684 -35.92 46.15 39.37
CA ALA A 684 -34.60 46.44 38.83
C ALA A 684 -33.74 47.17 39.85
N GLY A 685 -32.66 46.53 40.31
CA GLY A 685 -31.76 47.02 41.34
C GLY A 685 -31.30 45.92 42.29
N TYR A 686 -30.24 46.19 43.07
CA TYR A 686 -29.80 45.32 44.16
C TYR A 686 -30.92 45.20 45.20
N GLU A 687 -31.39 43.98 45.45
CA GLU A 687 -32.45 43.65 46.43
C GLU A 687 -33.77 44.42 46.26
N ALA A 688 -34.09 44.85 45.03
CA ALA A 688 -35.39 45.42 44.72
C ALA A 688 -36.48 44.34 44.87
N LEU A 689 -37.55 44.65 45.60
CA LEU A 689 -38.67 43.74 45.84
C LEU A 689 -38.29 42.37 46.49
N ILE A 690 -37.21 42.31 47.26
CA ILE A 690 -36.61 41.06 47.72
C ILE A 690 -37.56 40.16 48.54
N ALA A 691 -38.43 40.75 49.37
CA ALA A 691 -39.33 40.01 50.27
C ALA A 691 -40.70 39.67 49.66
N ASN A 692 -40.96 40.02 48.39
CA ASN A 692 -42.26 39.76 47.75
C ASN A 692 -42.50 38.26 47.68
N THR A 693 -43.61 37.78 48.22
CA THR A 693 -43.98 36.35 48.16
C THR A 693 -45.13 36.16 47.18
N THR A 694 -46.26 36.86 47.40
CA THR A 694 -47.48 36.75 46.61
C THR A 694 -47.99 38.08 46.07
N GLY A 695 -47.28 39.19 46.31
CA GLY A 695 -47.68 40.51 45.81
C GLY A 695 -47.73 40.54 44.28
N ILE A 696 -48.65 41.34 43.73
CA ILE A 696 -48.97 41.38 42.30
C ILE A 696 -48.85 42.81 41.78
N ASN A 697 -48.39 42.96 40.53
CA ASN A 697 -48.38 44.22 39.80
C ASN A 697 -47.51 45.32 40.43
N ASN A 698 -46.42 44.98 41.11
CA ASN A 698 -45.50 45.96 41.71
C ASN A 698 -44.35 46.31 40.77
N THR A 699 -43.96 47.59 40.73
CA THR A 699 -42.79 48.11 40.01
C THR A 699 -41.79 48.70 41.01
N ALA A 700 -40.57 48.19 41.07
CA ALA A 700 -39.50 48.60 41.97
C ALA A 700 -38.21 48.84 41.18
N LEU A 701 -37.81 50.09 41.03
CA LEU A 701 -36.64 50.50 40.24
C LEU A 701 -35.70 51.30 41.14
N GLY A 702 -34.60 50.68 41.59
CA GLY A 702 -33.64 51.27 42.52
C GLY A 702 -33.09 50.24 43.51
N VAL A 703 -32.01 50.59 44.19
CA VAL A 703 -31.45 49.74 45.27
C VAL A 703 -32.44 49.67 46.42
N ARG A 704 -32.81 48.46 46.83
CA ARG A 704 -33.72 48.17 47.95
C ARG A 704 -35.07 48.93 47.87
N SER A 705 -35.56 49.22 46.67
CA SER A 705 -36.92 49.73 46.49
C SER A 705 -37.95 48.63 46.81
N LEU A 706 -39.01 48.97 47.55
CA LEU A 706 -40.05 48.04 48.00
C LEU A 706 -39.47 46.78 48.70
N ASN A 707 -38.40 46.94 49.48
CA ASN A 707 -37.62 45.83 50.05
C ASN A 707 -38.46 44.87 50.92
N SER A 708 -39.34 45.42 51.78
CA SER A 708 -40.15 44.65 52.74
C SER A 708 -41.51 44.20 52.19
N ASN A 709 -41.82 44.45 50.92
CA ASN A 709 -43.15 44.20 50.37
C ASN A 709 -43.38 42.70 50.26
N THR A 710 -44.29 42.13 51.04
CA THR A 710 -44.60 40.69 51.02
C THR A 710 -45.79 40.38 50.11
N SER A 711 -46.89 41.13 50.26
CA SER A 711 -48.15 40.88 49.55
C SER A 711 -48.85 42.14 49.05
N GLY A 712 -48.22 43.31 49.17
CA GLY A 712 -48.76 44.55 48.63
C GLY A 712 -48.98 44.47 47.12
N VAL A 713 -49.95 45.23 46.61
CA VAL A 713 -50.43 45.15 45.23
C VAL A 713 -50.37 46.51 44.55
N SER A 714 -49.95 46.54 43.29
CA SER A 714 -49.98 47.73 42.44
C SER A 714 -49.17 48.93 42.98
N ASN A 715 -48.00 48.68 43.60
CA ASN A 715 -47.10 49.75 44.03
C ASN A 715 -46.07 50.09 42.95
N CYS A 716 -45.67 51.37 42.85
CA CYS A 716 -44.61 51.86 41.99
C CYS A 716 -43.57 52.60 42.84
N ALA A 717 -42.33 52.12 42.88
CA ALA A 717 -41.22 52.70 43.62
C ALA A 717 -40.03 52.93 42.68
N LEU A 718 -39.64 54.18 42.47
CA LEU A 718 -38.53 54.59 41.63
C LEU A 718 -37.54 55.42 42.45
N GLY A 719 -36.40 54.85 42.81
CA GLY A 719 -35.38 55.47 43.66
C GLY A 719 -34.80 54.50 44.68
N ARG A 720 -33.62 54.82 45.22
CA ARG A 720 -33.03 54.04 46.31
C ARG A 720 -33.92 54.14 47.56
N ASP A 721 -34.21 53.00 48.17
CA ASP A 721 -35.00 52.89 49.41
C ASP A 721 -36.42 53.51 49.32
N ALA A 722 -36.97 53.68 48.11
CA ALA A 722 -38.36 54.11 47.94
C ALA A 722 -39.32 52.98 48.39
N LEU A 723 -40.33 53.32 49.21
CA LEU A 723 -41.29 52.36 49.80
C LEU A 723 -40.64 51.18 50.55
N TYR A 724 -39.50 51.41 51.20
CA TYR A 724 -38.66 50.36 51.80
C TYR A 724 -39.39 49.46 52.81
N GLU A 725 -40.16 50.04 53.75
CA GLU A 725 -40.86 49.30 54.81
C GLU A 725 -42.28 48.85 54.42
N ASN A 726 -42.72 49.08 53.18
CA ASN A 726 -44.07 48.67 52.75
C ASN A 726 -44.17 47.15 52.77
N THR A 727 -45.14 46.61 53.51
CA THR A 727 -45.36 45.16 53.66
C THR A 727 -46.59 44.71 52.88
N THR A 728 -47.74 45.33 53.14
CA THR A 728 -49.04 44.97 52.55
C THR A 728 -49.79 46.14 51.91
N GLY A 729 -49.30 47.38 52.07
CA GLY A 729 -49.89 48.56 51.45
C GLY A 729 -49.87 48.48 49.93
N GLY A 730 -50.94 48.95 49.29
CA GLY A 730 -51.15 48.88 47.85
C GLY A 730 -51.45 50.25 47.21
N LEU A 731 -51.30 50.29 45.89
CA LEU A 731 -51.62 51.44 45.06
C LEU A 731 -50.81 52.71 45.42
N ASN A 732 -49.57 52.53 45.89
CA ASN A 732 -48.67 53.64 46.22
C ASN A 732 -47.73 53.96 45.04
N SER A 733 -47.42 55.24 44.80
CA SER A 733 -46.39 55.72 43.88
C SER A 733 -45.34 56.54 44.64
N ALA A 734 -44.10 56.08 44.66
CA ALA A 734 -42.96 56.73 45.27
C ALA A 734 -41.87 56.96 44.24
N VAL A 735 -41.52 58.22 43.96
CA VAL A 735 -40.50 58.60 42.98
C VAL A 735 -39.50 59.53 43.65
N GLY A 736 -38.30 59.03 43.93
CA GLY A 736 -37.25 59.72 44.67
C GLY A 736 -36.58 58.81 45.68
N GLN A 737 -35.36 59.16 46.09
CA GLN A 737 -34.68 58.46 47.16
C GLN A 737 -35.45 58.63 48.48
N TYR A 738 -35.62 57.56 49.25
CA TYR A 738 -36.36 57.53 50.53
C TYR A 738 -37.84 58.02 50.46
N ALA A 739 -38.43 58.13 49.27
CA ALA A 739 -39.83 58.49 49.13
C ALA A 739 -40.72 57.38 49.75
N LEU A 740 -41.64 57.76 50.65
CA LEU A 740 -42.50 56.84 51.41
C LEU A 740 -41.74 55.72 52.17
N PHE A 741 -40.52 56.00 52.65
CA PHE A 741 -39.65 54.99 53.28
C PHE A 741 -40.35 54.17 54.38
N SER A 742 -41.00 54.82 55.34
CA SER A 742 -41.59 54.17 56.52
C SER A 742 -43.02 53.65 56.30
N ASN A 743 -43.58 53.79 55.10
CA ASN A 743 -44.97 53.41 54.84
C ASN A 743 -45.11 51.89 54.88
N THR A 744 -45.77 51.35 55.91
CA THR A 744 -45.88 49.90 56.14
C THR A 744 -47.14 49.29 55.53
N THR A 745 -48.32 49.90 55.74
CA THR A 745 -49.63 49.39 55.29
C THR A 745 -50.51 50.45 54.64
N GLY A 746 -50.05 51.69 54.50
CA GLY A 746 -50.82 52.78 53.90
C GLY A 746 -51.07 52.57 52.40
N ASN A 747 -52.23 53.02 51.92
CA ASN A 747 -52.68 52.82 50.54
C ASN A 747 -52.85 54.16 49.79
N TYR A 748 -52.78 54.12 48.46
CA TYR A 748 -53.09 55.26 47.59
C TYR A 748 -52.22 56.51 47.82
N ASN A 749 -50.98 56.34 48.28
CA ASN A 749 -50.06 57.47 48.50
C ASN A 749 -49.25 57.79 47.24
N THR A 750 -49.04 59.07 46.95
CA THR A 750 -48.19 59.57 45.87
C THR A 750 -47.11 60.48 46.44
N ALA A 751 -45.85 60.07 46.39
CA ALA A 751 -44.69 60.85 46.82
C ALA A 751 -43.73 61.05 45.65
N VAL A 752 -43.45 62.29 45.28
CA VAL A 752 -42.49 62.61 44.21
C VAL A 752 -41.50 63.64 44.74
N GLY A 753 -40.25 63.23 44.96
CA GLY A 753 -39.17 64.03 45.53
C GLY A 753 -38.28 63.23 46.48
N ASN A 754 -37.06 63.72 46.73
CA ASN A 754 -36.16 63.12 47.72
C ASN A 754 -36.76 63.29 49.13
N TYR A 755 -36.84 62.19 49.90
CA TYR A 755 -37.47 62.12 51.24
C TYR A 755 -38.95 62.54 51.30
N ALA A 756 -39.68 62.55 50.18
CA ALA A 756 -41.10 62.88 50.17
C ALA A 756 -41.91 61.81 50.95
N LEU A 757 -42.71 62.25 51.93
CA LEU A 757 -43.51 61.42 52.84
C LEU A 757 -42.70 60.34 53.61
N GLU A 758 -41.41 60.57 53.88
CA GLU A 758 -40.51 59.58 54.50
C GLU A 758 -41.06 58.97 55.82
N ALA A 759 -41.57 59.80 56.73
CA ALA A 759 -42.05 59.38 58.05
C ALA A 759 -43.51 58.90 58.07
N SER A 760 -44.21 58.86 56.93
CA SER A 760 -45.62 58.47 56.86
C SER A 760 -45.77 56.95 56.98
N SER A 761 -46.07 56.44 58.18
CA SER A 761 -46.05 55.00 58.45
C SER A 761 -47.34 54.22 58.14
N ILE A 762 -48.52 54.86 58.25
CA ILE A 762 -49.84 54.22 58.04
C ILE A 762 -50.87 55.11 57.31
N GLY A 763 -50.49 56.32 56.88
CA GLY A 763 -51.39 57.25 56.22
C GLY A 763 -51.82 56.76 54.83
N SER A 764 -53.07 57.04 54.42
CA SER A 764 -53.58 56.70 53.08
C SER A 764 -54.04 57.96 52.33
N PHE A 765 -54.03 57.92 51.01
CA PHE A 765 -54.44 59.03 50.12
C PHE A 765 -53.60 60.31 50.25
N ASN A 766 -52.33 60.20 50.63
CA ASN A 766 -51.44 61.35 50.75
C ASN A 766 -50.78 61.66 49.40
N THR A 767 -50.69 62.94 49.04
CA THR A 767 -49.91 63.38 47.87
C THR A 767 -48.91 64.44 48.29
N GLN A 768 -47.62 64.21 48.01
CA GLN A 768 -46.55 65.21 48.13
C GLN A 768 -45.73 65.27 46.84
N LEU A 769 -45.56 66.48 46.33
CA LEU A 769 -44.71 66.80 45.18
C LEU A 769 -43.65 67.80 45.66
N ALA A 770 -42.36 67.48 45.47
CA ALA A 770 -41.14 68.21 45.89
C ALA A 770 -40.51 67.82 47.25
N THR A 771 -39.24 68.22 47.43
CA THR A 771 -38.42 67.99 48.63
C THR A 771 -38.95 68.79 49.83
N PRO A 772 -38.68 68.39 51.08
CA PRO A 772 -39.18 69.05 52.29
C PRO A 772 -38.80 70.54 52.48
N ALA A 773 -37.96 71.14 51.62
CA ALA A 773 -37.63 72.56 51.67
C ALA A 773 -38.56 73.38 50.75
N ASP A 774 -39.45 74.15 51.38
CA ASP A 774 -40.10 75.39 50.91
C ASP A 774 -41.39 75.39 50.06
N THR A 775 -42.03 74.26 49.72
CA THR A 775 -43.44 74.32 49.25
C THR A 775 -44.19 73.02 49.52
N LEU A 776 -44.85 72.94 50.69
CA LEU A 776 -45.70 71.81 51.03
C LEU A 776 -47.07 71.94 50.34
N ILE A 777 -47.23 71.33 49.17
CA ILE A 777 -48.55 71.10 48.57
C ILE A 777 -49.09 69.77 49.11
N VAL A 778 -49.83 69.80 50.22
CA VAL A 778 -50.68 68.66 50.65
C VAL A 778 -52.05 68.82 50.01
N ILE A 779 -52.41 67.92 49.11
CA ILE A 779 -53.78 67.84 48.57
C ILE A 779 -54.49 66.71 49.34
N HIS A 780 -55.36 67.06 50.30
CA HIS A 780 -56.33 66.11 50.85
C HIS A 780 -57.58 66.06 49.96
N PRO A 781 -58.01 64.90 49.44
CA PRO A 781 -59.28 64.79 48.74
C PRO A 781 -60.46 64.71 49.74
N PRO A 782 -61.58 65.42 49.50
CA PRO A 782 -62.83 65.16 50.20
C PRO A 782 -63.50 63.90 49.64
N THR A 783 -64.32 63.27 50.48
CA THR A 783 -65.04 61.99 50.26
C THR A 783 -66.09 61.99 49.13
N SER A 784 -66.00 62.86 48.11
CA SER A 784 -66.96 62.89 47.00
C SER A 784 -66.34 63.45 45.71
N ARG A 785 -66.47 62.68 44.63
CA ARG A 785 -65.95 62.97 43.27
C ARG A 785 -66.26 64.39 42.80
N ARG A 786 -65.26 65.28 42.74
CA ARG A 786 -65.16 66.38 41.76
C ARG A 786 -63.70 66.86 41.63
N LEU A 787 -63.21 66.79 40.40
CA LEU A 787 -61.91 67.27 39.94
C LEU A 787 -61.78 68.78 40.18
N VAL A 788 -60.73 69.22 40.86
CA VAL A 788 -60.31 70.63 40.91
C VAL A 788 -59.06 70.77 40.05
N ILE A 789 -59.19 71.53 38.97
CA ILE A 789 -58.08 71.96 38.11
C ILE A 789 -57.20 72.91 38.93
N MET A 790 -55.89 72.65 38.95
CA MET A 790 -54.88 73.61 39.41
C MET A 790 -54.99 74.89 38.56
N GLN A 791 -55.54 75.95 39.14
CA GLN A 791 -55.32 77.30 38.66
C GLN A 791 -53.91 77.70 39.09
N VAL A 792 -53.03 77.94 38.11
CA VAL A 792 -51.77 78.65 38.32
C VAL A 792 -52.14 80.06 38.80
N LYS A 793 -51.91 80.36 40.08
CA LYS A 793 -51.95 81.73 40.60
C LYS A 793 -50.64 82.42 40.25
N TRP A 794 -50.67 83.32 39.28
CA TRP A 794 -49.85 84.52 39.32
C TRP A 794 -50.47 85.49 40.33
N GLU A 795 -49.66 85.97 41.26
CA GLU A 795 -50.00 86.89 42.34
C GLU A 795 -50.47 88.24 41.79
N ILE A 796 -51.58 88.78 42.32
CA ILE A 796 -51.81 90.21 42.40
C ILE A 796 -52.03 90.56 43.88
N ILE A 797 -51.14 91.42 44.33
CA ILE A 797 -51.05 92.13 45.61
C ILE A 797 -52.38 92.80 45.97
N ALA A 798 -52.93 92.52 47.17
CA ALA A 798 -53.72 93.48 47.96
C ALA A 798 -54.12 92.90 49.34
N THR A 799 -53.22 93.00 50.31
CA THR A 799 -53.56 93.10 51.74
C THR A 799 -52.82 94.29 52.34
N GLN A 800 -53.44 95.46 52.22
CA GLN A 800 -53.23 96.63 53.07
C GLN A 800 -54.59 97.33 53.21
N LEU A 801 -55.45 96.81 54.09
CA LEU A 801 -56.48 97.62 54.72
C LEU A 801 -56.89 97.04 56.08
N SER A 802 -56.00 97.22 57.06
CA SER A 802 -56.40 97.35 58.46
C SER A 802 -55.45 98.29 59.21
N LEU A 803 -55.45 99.57 58.85
CA LEU A 803 -55.14 100.68 59.77
C LEU A 803 -55.58 102.03 59.19
N ALA A 804 -56.26 102.84 60.03
CA ALA A 804 -56.85 104.17 59.80
C ALA A 804 -58.15 104.13 58.96
N ILE A 805 -59.34 104.46 59.46
CA ILE A 805 -59.70 105.60 60.31
C ILE A 805 -60.93 105.23 61.18
N GLN A 806 -60.71 105.06 62.49
CA GLN A 806 -61.63 105.59 63.50
C GLN A 806 -61.05 106.96 63.85
N VAL A 807 -61.82 108.04 63.68
CA VAL A 807 -61.89 109.17 64.62
C VAL A 807 -63.03 110.08 64.16
N LEU A 808 -63.87 110.44 65.14
CA LEU A 808 -64.79 111.58 65.22
C LEU A 808 -66.22 111.46 64.65
N HIS A 809 -67.12 111.14 65.59
CA HIS A 809 -68.35 111.89 65.84
C HIS A 809 -68.27 113.36 65.39
N GLY A 810 -69.26 113.79 64.60
CA GLY A 810 -69.44 115.20 64.28
C GLY A 810 -70.55 115.46 63.25
N LEU A 811 -71.78 115.61 63.76
CA LEU A 811 -72.85 116.47 63.25
C LEU A 811 -73.49 116.19 61.86
N GLU A 812 -74.78 115.84 61.96
CA GLU A 812 -75.92 116.39 61.22
C GLU A 812 -75.80 116.73 59.73
N GLY A 813 -76.75 116.19 58.94
CA GLY A 813 -77.53 117.07 58.07
C GLY A 813 -77.55 116.72 56.58
N LYS A 814 -78.67 116.10 56.21
CA LYS A 814 -79.54 116.49 55.09
C LYS A 814 -79.14 116.26 53.62
N TRP A 815 -80.05 115.51 52.98
CA TRP A 815 -80.79 115.82 51.73
C TRP A 815 -80.16 115.55 50.35
N VAL A 816 -80.80 114.58 49.68
CA VAL A 816 -81.49 114.68 48.36
C VAL A 816 -80.67 114.75 47.06
N GLY A 817 -81.09 113.87 46.13
CA GLY A 817 -81.24 114.18 44.70
C GLY A 817 -80.08 113.68 43.83
N VAL A 818 -80.17 112.53 43.16
CA VAL A 818 -80.88 112.28 41.88
C VAL A 818 -80.43 113.22 40.75
N HIS A 819 -79.73 112.68 39.75
CA HIS A 819 -80.06 112.91 38.34
C HIS A 819 -79.40 111.90 37.37
N THR A 820 -80.24 111.01 36.85
CA THR A 820 -80.47 110.69 35.43
C THR A 820 -79.61 111.41 34.37
N ALA A 821 -79.10 110.67 33.37
CA ALA A 821 -79.70 110.54 32.03
C ALA A 821 -78.81 109.76 31.02
N ILE A 822 -79.42 108.73 30.41
CA ILE A 822 -79.46 108.35 28.97
C ILE A 822 -78.20 108.44 28.08
N SER A 823 -77.98 107.32 27.38
CA SER A 823 -77.33 107.06 26.08
C SER A 823 -75.82 107.27 25.90
N GLY A 824 -75.16 106.20 25.44
CA GLY A 824 -73.77 106.15 24.97
C GLY A 824 -73.23 104.75 25.07
#